data_AF-A0A1G3Z2X7-F1
#
_entry.id   AF-A0A1G3Z2X7-F1
#
_cell.length_a   1.000
_cell.length_b   1.000
_cell.length_c   1.000
_cell.angle_alpha   90.00
_cell.angle_beta   90.00
_cell.angle_gamma   90.00
#
_symmetry.space_group_name_H-M   'P 1'
#
loop_
_entity.id
_entity.type
_entity.pdbx_description
1 polymer ?
#
loop_
_entity_poly.entity_id
_entity_poly.type
_entity_poly.pdbx_seq_one_letter_code
_entity_poly.pdbx_strand_id
1 'polypeptide(L)'
;MGTQLTGLVNGIDWQSMLDQYVSGLSVPKTKLQTEQTTARAKTTSLGELNSSLSALKSAAQALKQNSVFGGRTTSLKNGNTTPVVSAEAEPNTIVGSYQFKITSLATKSVRTGASSIAKPIHSTSDVSAVTLSSMSLNSPITAGNFTVNGATITIATSDSLQSVFNKISLATGGTVSARYNPTSDKISLSSTSAIVIGTAGDTSNFLSAVKLFSNGTSSISSGSKLGAVSMSNALTSSNLASSLSDNKVTAGTLSVNGKTVTIDTTDTLKNVFDKISAATGGVVTASYDSAKDKITLTGQGSDPIVLGSSSDTSNFLSAAKLSGNNTNTVSSSNTIGGVNEDTQLQSNNMVTQDGAFTINGVRFNFQSGQSMGYLMSQINLSSAGVNISYDNTNDRFVLTSKNTGSLDVSVSDISGGLLNKMGLTAPTTTLGENATFYIGDSNIAMTSQSNNLTASVHGISGLTVSALKTGTETVAVDQSTTGAQSAIQGFIDAYNKVQTYIDTNTSIKKDASGKVTPAQFATNDDIKSIARALRAKVFDTVPGLTGSVQRLADMGIDFSSTSSQLQIKDQSKLTKALKQNPAGVTTLFTDENNGLGAVIEKYTTQLTKQDSTNASSRGTLQVITDSYQAQVKSLQKQIDATQLYIDNQKEAMQTSLFKMQEAMQKLNQQTTQLNNFISSLS
;
A
#
# COMPACT_ATOMS: atom_id res chain seq x y z
N MET A 1 65.45 -19.77 -9.66
CA MET A 1 65.97 -20.94 -8.94
C MET A 1 66.97 -20.43 -7.92
N GLY A 2 66.61 -20.50 -6.64
CA GLY A 2 67.44 -20.01 -5.54
C GLY A 2 68.44 -21.08 -5.10
N THR A 3 69.72 -20.79 -5.23
CA THR A 3 70.77 -21.42 -4.43
C THR A 3 70.95 -20.56 -3.19
N GLN A 4 70.38 -20.99 -2.05
CA GLN A 4 70.70 -20.41 -0.74
C GLN A 4 72.19 -20.66 -0.47
N LEU A 5 72.99 -19.60 -0.59
CA LEU A 5 74.41 -19.59 -0.28
C LEU A 5 74.61 -19.54 1.23
N THR A 6 74.67 -20.70 1.87
CA THR A 6 75.17 -20.85 3.25
C THR A 6 76.69 -21.07 3.18
N GLY A 7 77.46 -20.01 3.02
CA GLY A 7 78.91 -20.09 2.82
C GLY A 7 79.71 -19.30 3.86
N LEU A 8 79.93 -19.89 5.03
CA LEU A 8 81.01 -19.51 5.96
C LEU A 8 82.34 -19.96 5.34
N VAL A 9 82.96 -19.12 4.52
CA VAL A 9 84.35 -19.33 4.08
C VAL A 9 85.21 -18.35 4.87
N ASN A 10 86.10 -18.87 5.73
CA ASN A 10 87.06 -18.15 6.58
C ASN A 10 86.50 -17.30 7.76
N GLY A 11 85.39 -17.70 8.39
CA GLY A 11 84.95 -17.11 9.66
C GLY A 11 84.33 -15.71 9.57
N ILE A 12 84.03 -15.22 8.36
CA ILE A 12 83.31 -13.96 8.14
C ILE A 12 81.88 -14.27 7.70
N ASP A 13 80.90 -13.82 8.51
CA ASP A 13 79.47 -13.91 8.19
C ASP A 13 79.05 -12.77 7.25
N TRP A 14 79.31 -12.98 5.96
CA TRP A 14 79.03 -12.01 4.91
C TRP A 14 77.54 -11.72 4.73
N GLN A 15 76.67 -12.68 5.09
CA GLN A 15 75.23 -12.47 5.01
C GLN A 15 74.79 -11.46 6.07
N SER A 16 75.28 -11.60 7.32
CA SER A 16 75.04 -10.64 8.39
C SER A 16 75.60 -9.25 8.08
N MET A 17 76.81 -9.16 7.49
CA MET A 17 77.37 -7.87 7.06
C MET A 17 76.58 -7.22 5.92
N LEU A 18 76.12 -8.00 4.94
CA LEU A 18 75.25 -7.53 3.86
C LEU A 18 73.91 -7.02 4.42
N ASP A 19 73.31 -7.75 5.37
CA ASP A 19 72.05 -7.38 6.00
C ASP A 19 72.20 -6.11 6.87
N GLN A 20 73.31 -5.95 7.60
CA GLN A 20 73.62 -4.70 8.33
C GLN A 20 73.83 -3.51 7.39
N TYR A 21 74.52 -3.71 6.26
CA TYR A 21 74.73 -2.67 5.27
C TYR A 21 73.41 -2.25 4.59
N VAL A 22 72.60 -3.21 4.15
CA VAL A 22 71.27 -2.97 3.58
C VAL A 22 70.32 -2.31 4.61
N SER A 23 70.41 -2.71 5.89
CA SER A 23 69.66 -2.09 6.99
C SER A 23 70.03 -0.60 7.16
N GLY A 24 71.32 -0.26 7.12
CA GLY A 24 71.79 1.13 7.15
C GLY A 24 71.29 1.95 5.94
N LEU A 25 71.33 1.36 4.74
CA LEU A 25 70.81 1.99 3.52
C LEU A 25 69.28 2.15 3.52
N SER A 26 68.56 1.40 4.36
CA SER A 26 67.09 1.47 4.46
C SER A 26 66.58 2.58 5.39
N VAL A 27 67.42 3.20 6.22
CA VAL A 27 67.02 4.28 7.15
C VAL A 27 66.38 5.50 6.42
N PRO A 28 66.97 6.04 5.33
CA PRO A 28 66.37 7.14 4.58
C PRO A 28 65.00 6.76 3.99
N LYS A 29 64.85 5.53 3.50
CA LYS A 29 63.58 5.00 3.00
C LYS A 29 62.52 4.99 4.10
N THR A 30 62.84 4.49 5.29
CA THR A 30 61.92 4.46 6.44
C THR A 30 61.47 5.86 6.86
N LYS A 31 62.38 6.85 6.82
CA LYS A 31 62.04 8.25 7.07
C LYS A 31 61.04 8.79 6.04
N LEU A 32 61.31 8.60 4.75
CA LEU A 32 60.41 9.00 3.66
C LEU A 32 59.05 8.32 3.75
N GLN A 33 59.00 7.03 4.12
CA GLN A 33 57.76 6.29 4.36
C GLN A 33 56.96 6.86 5.53
N THR A 34 57.63 7.29 6.60
CA THR A 34 57.01 7.94 7.76
C THR A 34 56.42 9.31 7.38
N GLU A 35 57.16 10.12 6.62
CA GLU A 35 56.67 11.39 6.09
C GLU A 35 55.48 11.19 5.13
N GLN A 36 55.54 10.17 4.26
CA GLN A 36 54.46 9.84 3.34
C GLN A 36 53.19 9.42 4.10
N THR A 37 53.35 8.57 5.12
CA THR A 37 52.24 8.14 5.98
C THR A 37 51.59 9.34 6.67
N THR A 38 52.41 10.27 7.15
CA THR A 38 51.93 11.52 7.78
C THR A 38 51.15 12.39 6.79
N ALA A 39 51.65 12.58 5.57
CA ALA A 39 50.98 13.36 4.53
C ALA A 39 49.67 12.68 4.03
N ARG A 40 49.65 11.35 3.95
CA ARG A 40 48.43 10.57 3.64
C ARG A 40 47.39 10.74 4.74
N ALA A 41 47.78 10.61 6.01
CA ALA A 41 46.89 10.85 7.12
C ALA A 41 46.30 12.27 7.08
N LYS A 42 47.09 13.29 6.70
CA LYS A 42 46.58 14.67 6.55
C LYS A 42 45.53 14.76 5.45
N THR A 43 45.77 14.09 4.33
CA THR A 43 44.80 14.03 3.21
C THR A 43 43.47 13.41 3.66
N THR A 44 43.52 12.30 4.43
CA THR A 44 42.32 11.66 4.99
C THR A 44 41.55 12.61 5.90
N SER A 45 42.23 13.26 6.84
CA SER A 45 41.59 14.19 7.79
C SER A 45 40.98 15.41 7.10
N LEU A 46 41.59 15.92 6.02
CA LEU A 46 40.99 16.99 5.21
C LEU A 46 39.75 16.51 4.46
N GLY A 47 39.71 15.25 4.03
CA GLY A 47 38.53 14.62 3.44
C GLY A 47 37.35 14.51 4.42
N GLU A 48 37.62 14.18 5.69
CA GLU A 48 36.62 14.17 6.76
C GLU A 48 36.12 15.58 7.11
N LEU A 49 37.02 16.58 7.14
CA LEU A 49 36.64 17.98 7.29
C LEU A 49 35.77 18.46 6.12
N ASN A 50 36.14 18.11 4.88
CA ASN A 50 35.37 18.41 3.68
C ASN A 50 33.95 17.80 3.75
N SER A 51 33.87 16.56 4.23
CA SER A 51 32.59 15.86 4.44
C SER A 51 31.74 16.56 5.50
N SER A 52 32.35 17.00 6.61
CA SER A 52 31.66 17.73 7.68
C SER A 52 31.19 19.12 7.22
N LEU A 53 31.99 19.84 6.43
CA LEU A 53 31.60 21.12 5.81
C LEU A 53 30.47 20.93 4.79
N SER A 54 30.46 19.82 4.06
CA SER A 54 29.37 19.48 3.12
C SER A 54 28.07 19.15 3.85
N ALA A 55 28.15 18.48 5.01
CA ALA A 55 26.99 18.26 5.88
C ALA A 55 26.46 19.60 6.44
N LEU A 56 27.34 20.50 6.88
CA LEU A 56 26.96 21.85 7.31
C LEU A 56 26.31 22.65 6.18
N LYS A 57 26.86 22.58 4.96
CA LYS A 57 26.24 23.18 3.77
C LYS A 57 24.82 22.67 3.57
N SER A 58 24.62 21.35 3.65
CA SER A 58 23.30 20.72 3.47
C SER A 58 22.31 21.15 4.55
N ALA A 59 22.75 21.24 5.82
CA ALA A 59 21.92 21.73 6.91
C ALA A 59 21.56 23.21 6.75
N ALA A 60 22.49 24.04 6.27
CA ALA A 60 22.24 25.44 5.94
C ALA A 60 21.23 25.59 4.78
N GLN A 61 21.32 24.74 3.75
CA GLN A 61 20.37 24.69 2.64
C GLN A 61 18.97 24.25 3.09
N ALA A 62 18.87 23.31 4.03
CA ALA A 62 17.60 22.89 4.61
C ALA A 62 16.89 24.07 5.31
N LEU A 63 17.65 24.91 6.02
CA LEU A 63 17.12 26.13 6.65
C LEU A 63 16.65 27.19 5.65
N LYS A 64 17.05 27.12 4.38
CA LYS A 64 16.56 28.07 3.35
C LYS A 64 15.17 27.71 2.83
N GLN A 65 14.66 26.52 3.14
CA GLN A 65 13.35 26.08 2.65
C GLN A 65 12.24 26.82 3.40
N ASN A 66 11.48 27.65 2.68
CA ASN A 66 10.42 28.50 3.27
C ASN A 66 9.35 27.70 4.05
N SER A 67 9.11 26.44 3.66
CA SER A 67 8.18 25.54 4.36
C SER A 67 8.60 25.19 5.79
N VAL A 68 9.89 25.28 6.14
CA VAL A 68 10.42 24.95 7.48
C VAL A 68 9.85 25.88 8.54
N PHE A 69 9.75 27.18 8.22
CA PHE A 69 9.23 28.20 9.15
C PHE A 69 7.74 28.48 8.95
N GLY A 70 7.19 28.10 7.79
CA GLY A 70 5.77 28.21 7.49
C GLY A 70 4.88 27.18 8.20
N GLY A 71 5.43 26.23 8.95
CA GLY A 71 4.69 25.11 9.54
C GLY A 71 3.42 25.52 10.31
N ARG A 72 2.37 24.71 10.17
CA ARG A 72 1.07 24.92 10.81
C ARG A 72 0.65 23.70 11.61
N THR A 73 -0.16 23.91 12.64
CA THR A 73 -0.80 22.85 13.39
C THR A 73 -2.27 23.18 13.56
N THR A 74 -3.12 22.16 13.57
CA THR A 74 -4.55 22.28 13.75
C THR A 74 -4.94 21.74 15.13
N SER A 75 -5.90 22.41 15.76
CA SER A 75 -6.51 21.94 17.01
C SER A 75 -8.01 22.19 17.00
N LEU A 76 -8.76 21.36 17.74
CA LEU A 76 -10.20 21.51 17.90
C LEU A 76 -10.48 22.21 19.23
N LYS A 77 -11.24 23.31 19.20
CA LYS A 77 -11.49 24.13 20.39
C LYS A 77 -12.67 23.67 21.24
N ASN A 78 -13.60 22.87 20.71
CA ASN A 78 -14.85 22.59 21.43
C ASN A 78 -14.77 21.40 22.41
N GLY A 79 -13.60 20.77 22.58
CA GLY A 79 -13.38 19.74 23.61
C GLY A 79 -14.27 18.49 23.48
N ASN A 80 -14.89 18.27 22.32
CA ASN A 80 -15.81 17.17 22.10
C ASN A 80 -15.05 15.84 22.08
N THR A 81 -15.47 14.86 22.89
CA THR A 81 -14.88 13.51 22.91
C THR A 81 -15.08 12.77 21.60
N THR A 82 -16.03 13.22 20.78
CA THR A 82 -16.28 12.72 19.43
C THR A 82 -16.24 13.87 18.43
N PRO A 83 -15.12 14.08 17.71
CA PRO A 83 -14.96 15.23 16.84
C PRO A 83 -15.98 15.24 15.70
N VAL A 84 -16.53 16.42 15.39
CA VAL A 84 -17.41 16.60 14.21
C VAL A 84 -16.58 16.63 12.92
N VAL A 85 -15.38 17.22 13.01
CA VAL A 85 -14.44 17.33 11.90
C VAL A 85 -13.03 16.99 12.37
N SER A 86 -12.17 16.58 11.42
CA SER A 86 -10.72 16.67 11.57
C SER A 86 -10.18 17.71 10.58
N ALA A 87 -8.98 18.25 10.83
CA ALA A 87 -8.41 19.26 9.96
C ALA A 87 -6.90 19.12 9.84
N GLU A 88 -6.38 19.46 8.67
CA GLU A 88 -4.96 19.53 8.36
C GLU A 88 -4.66 20.87 7.70
N ALA A 89 -3.50 21.45 8.02
CA ALA A 89 -3.08 22.74 7.49
C ALA A 89 -1.69 22.62 6.86
N GLU A 90 -1.58 23.00 5.61
CA GLU A 90 -0.32 23.13 4.88
C GLU A 90 0.52 24.29 5.45
N PRO A 91 1.84 24.30 5.22
CA PRO A 91 2.68 25.44 5.55
C PRO A 91 2.12 26.74 4.97
N ASN A 92 2.20 27.82 5.75
CA ASN A 92 1.72 29.16 5.42
C ASN A 92 0.19 29.33 5.36
N THR A 93 -0.61 28.31 5.68
CA THR A 93 -2.06 28.47 5.92
C THR A 93 -2.31 29.62 6.90
N ILE A 94 -3.32 30.45 6.65
CA ILE A 94 -3.59 31.62 7.50
C ILE A 94 -3.95 31.16 8.91
N VAL A 95 -3.19 31.66 9.90
CA VAL A 95 -3.44 31.43 11.33
C VAL A 95 -4.77 32.06 11.71
N GLY A 96 -5.61 31.30 12.40
CA GLY A 96 -6.96 31.75 12.70
C GLY A 96 -7.81 30.68 13.36
N SER A 97 -9.07 31.01 13.62
CA SER A 97 -10.08 30.08 14.10
C SER A 97 -11.25 30.06 13.14
N TYR A 98 -11.59 28.88 12.65
CA TYR A 98 -12.60 28.66 11.62
C TYR A 98 -13.65 27.71 12.17
N GLN A 99 -14.88 28.19 12.30
CA GLN A 99 -16.00 27.36 12.74
C GLN A 99 -16.61 26.68 11.53
N PHE A 100 -16.77 25.36 11.58
CA PHE A 100 -17.46 24.56 10.57
C PHE A 100 -18.74 23.98 11.17
N LYS A 101 -19.88 24.25 10.52
CA LYS A 101 -21.16 23.64 10.85
C LYS A 101 -21.56 22.67 9.74
N ILE A 102 -21.47 21.38 10.01
CA ILE A 102 -21.82 20.30 9.08
C ILE A 102 -23.29 19.93 9.28
N THR A 103 -24.11 20.06 8.24
CA THR A 103 -25.55 19.72 8.28
C THR A 103 -25.87 18.42 7.57
N SER A 104 -25.10 18.03 6.56
CA SER A 104 -25.19 16.72 5.91
C SER A 104 -23.81 16.25 5.48
N LEU A 105 -23.63 14.92 5.43
CA LEU A 105 -22.43 14.28 4.89
C LEU A 105 -22.68 13.85 3.46
N ALA A 106 -21.61 13.85 2.65
CA ALA A 106 -21.65 13.29 1.32
C ALA A 106 -21.76 11.76 1.40
N THR A 107 -22.68 11.19 0.63
CA THR A 107 -22.92 9.73 0.55
C THR A 107 -22.70 9.21 -0.86
N LYS A 108 -22.59 7.89 -1.02
CA LYS A 108 -22.32 7.26 -2.32
C LYS A 108 -23.62 6.91 -3.03
N SER A 109 -23.66 7.10 -4.34
CA SER A 109 -24.73 6.58 -5.18
C SER A 109 -24.64 5.07 -5.35
N VAL A 110 -25.81 4.42 -5.39
CA VAL A 110 -25.95 2.98 -5.58
C VAL A 110 -26.96 2.72 -6.70
N ARG A 111 -26.58 1.89 -7.67
CA ARG A 111 -27.42 1.38 -8.75
C ARG A 111 -27.55 -0.13 -8.57
N THR A 112 -28.76 -0.58 -8.24
CA THR A 112 -29.08 -1.98 -7.94
C THR A 112 -29.88 -2.57 -9.10
N GLY A 113 -29.49 -3.75 -9.59
CA GLY A 113 -30.23 -4.43 -10.66
C GLY A 113 -31.66 -4.78 -10.26
N ALA A 114 -32.65 -4.59 -11.16
CA ALA A 114 -34.08 -4.77 -10.83
C ALA A 114 -34.62 -6.21 -10.96
N SER A 115 -33.83 -7.13 -11.52
CA SER A 115 -34.21 -8.53 -11.70
C SER A 115 -33.39 -9.43 -10.78
N SER A 116 -34.08 -10.31 -10.04
CA SER A 116 -33.51 -11.63 -9.72
C SER A 116 -33.26 -12.36 -11.04
N ILE A 117 -32.16 -13.06 -11.14
CA ILE A 117 -31.73 -13.85 -12.28
C ILE A 117 -32.60 -15.13 -12.39
N ALA A 118 -33.23 -15.58 -11.29
CA ALA A 118 -34.24 -16.64 -11.27
C ALA A 118 -35.57 -16.26 -11.96
N LYS A 119 -36.28 -17.23 -12.58
CA LYS A 119 -37.58 -16.97 -13.22
C LYS A 119 -38.68 -16.69 -12.19
N PRO A 120 -39.65 -15.82 -12.53
CA PRO A 120 -40.84 -15.62 -11.72
C PRO A 120 -41.69 -16.90 -11.58
N ILE A 121 -42.52 -16.99 -10.53
CA ILE A 121 -43.41 -18.16 -10.33
C ILE A 121 -44.42 -18.34 -11.47
N HIS A 122 -44.72 -17.26 -12.21
CA HIS A 122 -45.52 -17.27 -13.42
C HIS A 122 -45.21 -16.06 -14.32
N SER A 123 -45.36 -16.20 -15.63
CA SER A 123 -45.03 -15.17 -16.63
C SER A 123 -46.13 -14.12 -16.82
N THR A 124 -47.36 -14.39 -16.38
CA THR A 124 -48.50 -13.47 -16.48
C THR A 124 -49.14 -13.27 -15.10
N SER A 125 -49.97 -12.24 -14.97
CA SER A 125 -50.77 -12.01 -13.75
C SER A 125 -51.91 -13.01 -13.56
N ASP A 126 -52.27 -13.77 -14.60
CA ASP A 126 -53.23 -14.86 -14.51
C ASP A 126 -52.56 -16.08 -13.87
N VAL A 127 -52.95 -16.37 -12.64
CA VAL A 127 -52.40 -17.48 -11.84
C VAL A 127 -53.44 -18.59 -11.62
N SER A 128 -54.45 -18.67 -12.49
CA SER A 128 -55.52 -19.68 -12.43
C SER A 128 -55.02 -21.11 -12.65
N ALA A 129 -53.98 -21.27 -13.48
CA ALA A 129 -53.34 -22.55 -13.76
C ALA A 129 -52.18 -22.90 -12.79
N VAL A 130 -51.81 -21.98 -11.90
CA VAL A 130 -50.67 -22.17 -10.98
C VAL A 130 -51.17 -22.82 -9.69
N THR A 131 -50.97 -24.13 -9.52
CA THR A 131 -51.32 -24.81 -8.27
C THR A 131 -50.30 -24.55 -7.17
N LEU A 132 -50.71 -24.51 -5.90
CA LEU A 132 -49.79 -24.28 -4.78
C LEU A 132 -48.68 -25.34 -4.72
N SER A 133 -48.98 -26.57 -5.15
CA SER A 133 -48.02 -27.68 -5.27
C SER A 133 -47.01 -27.54 -6.41
N SER A 134 -47.33 -26.77 -7.45
CA SER A 134 -46.46 -26.53 -8.61
C SER A 134 -45.75 -25.18 -8.56
N MET A 135 -46.04 -24.35 -7.56
CA MET A 135 -45.32 -23.08 -7.38
C MET A 135 -43.86 -23.33 -7.06
N SER A 136 -42.98 -22.70 -7.83
CA SER A 136 -41.53 -22.76 -7.63
C SER A 136 -41.12 -21.78 -6.51
N LEU A 137 -41.40 -22.15 -5.25
CA LEU A 137 -41.11 -21.36 -4.05
C LEU A 137 -39.91 -21.91 -3.27
N ASN A 138 -39.33 -21.06 -2.41
CA ASN A 138 -38.28 -21.43 -1.46
C ASN A 138 -38.75 -22.41 -0.36
N SER A 139 -40.04 -22.64 -0.23
CA SER A 139 -40.60 -23.59 0.72
C SER A 139 -41.91 -24.08 0.13
N PRO A 140 -42.09 -25.40 -0.04
CA PRO A 140 -43.36 -25.91 -0.54
C PRO A 140 -44.47 -25.51 0.42
N ILE A 141 -45.61 -25.10 -0.13
CA ILE A 141 -46.76 -24.72 0.68
C ILE A 141 -47.36 -26.00 1.31
N THR A 142 -47.66 -25.94 2.61
CA THR A 142 -48.39 -26.97 3.35
C THR A 142 -49.88 -26.62 3.38
N ALA A 143 -50.72 -27.64 3.22
CA ALA A 143 -52.15 -27.50 3.42
C ALA A 143 -52.47 -27.13 4.88
N GLY A 144 -53.58 -26.45 5.10
CA GLY A 144 -53.99 -25.99 6.42
C GLY A 144 -54.66 -24.63 6.35
N ASN A 145 -54.62 -23.92 7.47
CA ASN A 145 -55.31 -22.64 7.64
C ASN A 145 -54.30 -21.51 7.81
N PHE A 146 -54.59 -20.35 7.25
CA PHE A 146 -53.96 -19.08 7.61
C PHE A 146 -55.02 -17.99 7.80
N THR A 147 -54.65 -16.88 8.42
CA THR A 147 -55.60 -15.82 8.78
C THR A 147 -55.31 -14.48 8.11
N VAL A 148 -56.37 -13.79 7.70
CA VAL A 148 -56.35 -12.43 7.15
C VAL A 148 -57.49 -11.63 7.78
N ASN A 149 -57.18 -10.51 8.44
CA ASN A 149 -58.12 -9.67 9.20
C ASN A 149 -59.01 -10.48 10.18
N GLY A 150 -58.43 -11.50 10.82
CA GLY A 150 -59.13 -12.39 11.75
C GLY A 150 -60.02 -13.46 11.08
N ALA A 151 -60.22 -13.41 9.76
CA ALA A 151 -60.92 -14.45 9.01
C ALA A 151 -59.98 -15.62 8.70
N THR A 152 -60.48 -16.85 8.80
CA THR A 152 -59.73 -18.09 8.51
C THR A 152 -59.87 -18.47 7.04
N ILE A 153 -58.73 -18.70 6.38
CA ILE A 153 -58.65 -19.18 5.00
C ILE A 153 -58.06 -20.60 5.03
N THR A 154 -58.81 -21.57 4.52
CA THR A 154 -58.38 -22.97 4.40
C THR A 154 -57.89 -23.27 2.99
N ILE A 155 -56.68 -23.82 2.88
CA ILE A 155 -56.06 -24.18 1.59
C ILE A 155 -55.64 -25.65 1.54
N ALA A 156 -55.73 -26.21 0.35
CA ALA A 156 -55.13 -27.48 -0.05
C ALA A 156 -53.97 -27.21 -1.01
N THR A 157 -52.98 -28.09 -1.05
CA THR A 157 -51.85 -27.95 -1.98
C THR A 157 -52.27 -28.09 -3.46
N SER A 158 -53.44 -28.67 -3.72
CA SER A 158 -54.06 -28.75 -5.04
C SER A 158 -54.80 -27.47 -5.47
N ASP A 159 -55.03 -26.52 -4.56
CA ASP A 159 -55.65 -25.24 -4.93
C ASP A 159 -54.78 -24.48 -5.94
N SER A 160 -55.40 -23.72 -6.84
CA SER A 160 -54.68 -22.71 -7.59
C SER A 160 -54.41 -21.47 -6.75
N LEU A 161 -53.35 -20.73 -7.06
CA LEU A 161 -53.07 -19.46 -6.42
C LEU A 161 -54.22 -18.47 -6.62
N GLN A 162 -54.89 -18.51 -7.77
CA GLN A 162 -56.11 -17.74 -8.01
C GLN A 162 -57.26 -18.18 -7.09
N SER A 163 -57.43 -19.49 -6.84
CA SER A 163 -58.40 -20.00 -5.87
C SER A 163 -58.12 -19.47 -4.47
N VAL A 164 -56.85 -19.42 -4.05
CA VAL A 164 -56.46 -18.82 -2.76
C VAL A 164 -56.78 -17.33 -2.71
N PHE A 165 -56.52 -16.57 -3.77
CA PHE A 165 -56.90 -15.15 -3.84
C PHE A 165 -58.41 -14.95 -3.70
N ASN A 166 -59.20 -15.80 -4.37
CA ASN A 166 -60.65 -15.79 -4.27
C ASN A 166 -61.12 -16.15 -2.85
N LYS A 167 -60.48 -17.14 -2.19
CA LYS A 167 -60.77 -17.52 -0.80
C LYS A 167 -60.45 -16.38 0.19
N ILE A 168 -59.34 -15.65 -0.01
CA ILE A 168 -59.01 -14.46 0.78
C ILE A 168 -60.10 -13.40 0.63
N SER A 169 -60.47 -13.08 -0.62
CA SER A 169 -61.52 -12.10 -0.90
C SER A 169 -62.85 -12.52 -0.28
N LEU A 170 -63.25 -13.78 -0.42
CA LEU A 170 -64.51 -14.30 0.12
C LEU A 170 -64.53 -14.27 1.65
N ALA A 171 -63.48 -14.78 2.30
CA ALA A 171 -63.39 -14.86 3.76
C ALA A 171 -63.37 -13.49 4.44
N THR A 172 -62.86 -12.46 3.75
CA THR A 172 -62.80 -11.08 4.24
C THR A 172 -64.00 -10.22 3.79
N GLY A 173 -65.05 -10.82 3.22
CA GLY A 173 -66.24 -10.09 2.75
C GLY A 173 -65.95 -9.12 1.59
N GLY A 174 -64.93 -9.42 0.77
CA GLY A 174 -64.49 -8.60 -0.35
C GLY A 174 -63.56 -7.44 0.02
N THR A 175 -63.27 -7.26 1.31
CA THR A 175 -62.48 -6.10 1.78
C THR A 175 -60.98 -6.22 1.46
N VAL A 176 -60.45 -7.43 1.32
CA VAL A 176 -59.04 -7.68 0.97
C VAL A 176 -58.96 -8.37 -0.38
N SER A 177 -58.31 -7.73 -1.33
CA SER A 177 -58.03 -8.28 -2.66
C SER A 177 -56.57 -8.70 -2.76
N ALA A 178 -56.30 -9.90 -3.29
CA ALA A 178 -54.95 -10.38 -3.56
C ALA A 178 -54.68 -10.42 -5.09
N ARG A 179 -53.44 -10.10 -5.48
CA ARG A 179 -52.99 -10.12 -6.88
C ARG A 179 -51.54 -10.56 -6.98
N TYR A 180 -51.18 -11.16 -8.10
CA TYR A 180 -49.80 -11.47 -8.47
C TYR A 180 -49.31 -10.52 -9.56
N ASN A 181 -48.10 -10.00 -9.42
CA ASN A 181 -47.43 -9.19 -10.41
C ASN A 181 -46.23 -9.96 -11.00
N PRO A 182 -46.27 -10.35 -12.29
CA PRO A 182 -45.21 -11.15 -12.92
C PRO A 182 -43.89 -10.38 -13.13
N THR A 183 -43.93 -9.05 -13.23
CA THR A 183 -42.74 -8.22 -13.38
C THR A 183 -41.96 -8.13 -12.07
N SER A 184 -42.67 -7.93 -10.96
CA SER A 184 -42.04 -7.91 -9.64
C SER A 184 -41.89 -9.29 -9.01
N ASP A 185 -42.56 -10.32 -9.54
CA ASP A 185 -42.67 -11.67 -8.99
C ASP A 185 -43.14 -11.68 -7.52
N LYS A 186 -44.20 -10.93 -7.24
CA LYS A 186 -44.71 -10.72 -5.88
C LYS A 186 -46.21 -10.86 -5.83
N ILE A 187 -46.68 -11.38 -4.70
CA ILE A 187 -48.08 -11.32 -4.32
C ILE A 187 -48.29 -10.05 -3.51
N SER A 188 -49.40 -9.36 -3.75
CA SER A 188 -49.81 -8.21 -2.94
C SER A 188 -51.27 -8.33 -2.53
N LEU A 189 -51.55 -7.94 -1.30
CA LEU A 189 -52.88 -7.78 -0.73
C LEU A 189 -53.15 -6.29 -0.58
N SER A 190 -54.33 -5.85 -0.98
CA SER A 190 -54.78 -4.47 -0.83
C SER A 190 -56.19 -4.40 -0.26
N SER A 191 -56.41 -3.42 0.61
CA SER A 191 -57.68 -3.09 1.24
C SER A 191 -57.82 -1.57 1.39
N THR A 192 -58.99 -1.09 1.81
CA THR A 192 -59.20 0.32 2.22
C THR A 192 -58.74 0.59 3.65
N SER A 193 -58.57 -0.46 4.46
CA SER A 193 -58.16 -0.39 5.87
C SER A 193 -56.89 -1.20 6.11
N ALA A 194 -56.26 -1.05 7.28
CA ALA A 194 -55.07 -1.82 7.64
C ALA A 194 -55.34 -3.34 7.55
N ILE A 195 -54.41 -4.06 6.93
CA ILE A 195 -54.46 -5.51 6.79
C ILE A 195 -53.61 -6.12 7.91
N VAL A 196 -54.19 -7.06 8.63
CA VAL A 196 -53.51 -7.91 9.61
C VAL A 196 -53.49 -9.34 9.08
N ILE A 197 -52.33 -9.96 9.03
CA ILE A 197 -52.19 -11.36 8.59
C ILE A 197 -51.43 -12.16 9.63
N GLY A 198 -51.79 -13.44 9.75
CA GLY A 198 -51.12 -14.39 10.62
C GLY A 198 -51.62 -14.37 12.07
N THR A 199 -51.85 -15.56 12.62
CA THR A 199 -52.05 -15.79 14.06
C THR A 199 -51.23 -17.00 14.51
N ALA A 200 -51.04 -17.15 15.82
CA ALA A 200 -50.38 -18.33 16.39
C ALA A 200 -51.13 -19.66 16.12
N GLY A 201 -52.39 -19.59 15.69
CA GLY A 201 -53.22 -20.75 15.35
C GLY A 201 -53.16 -21.15 13.86
N ASP A 202 -52.37 -20.46 13.04
CA ASP A 202 -52.22 -20.78 11.62
C ASP A 202 -51.47 -22.12 11.45
N THR A 203 -52.06 -23.05 10.69
CA THR A 203 -51.52 -24.41 10.47
C THR A 203 -50.89 -24.60 9.09
N SER A 204 -51.15 -23.69 8.16
CA SER A 204 -50.45 -23.62 6.87
C SER A 204 -49.24 -22.69 6.95
N ASN A 205 -48.19 -23.00 6.20
CA ASN A 205 -47.06 -22.10 5.99
C ASN A 205 -47.25 -21.08 4.84
N PHE A 206 -48.45 -20.92 4.28
CA PHE A 206 -48.69 -20.10 3.08
C PHE A 206 -48.08 -18.69 3.20
N LEU A 207 -48.41 -17.95 4.26
CA LEU A 207 -47.96 -16.57 4.45
C LEU A 207 -46.43 -16.44 4.49
N SER A 208 -45.75 -17.36 5.16
CA SER A 208 -44.29 -17.38 5.24
C SER A 208 -43.64 -17.84 3.93
N ALA A 209 -44.22 -18.85 3.25
CA ALA A 209 -43.75 -19.34 1.95
C ALA A 209 -43.86 -18.29 0.84
N VAL A 210 -44.94 -17.48 0.86
CA VAL A 210 -45.11 -16.33 -0.06
C VAL A 210 -44.59 -15.00 0.51
N LYS A 211 -43.86 -15.07 1.63
CA LYS A 211 -43.11 -13.95 2.23
C LYS A 211 -43.98 -12.73 2.56
N LEU A 212 -45.24 -12.94 2.92
CA LEU A 212 -46.14 -11.89 3.35
C LEU A 212 -46.05 -11.73 4.86
N PHE A 213 -45.71 -10.51 5.29
CA PHE A 213 -45.61 -10.17 6.70
C PHE A 213 -46.51 -8.98 7.01
N SER A 214 -47.17 -9.01 8.16
CA SER A 214 -47.97 -7.88 8.63
C SER A 214 -47.09 -6.63 8.76
N ASN A 215 -47.52 -5.52 8.16
CA ASN A 215 -46.80 -4.25 8.19
C ASN A 215 -47.66 -3.10 8.76
N GLY A 216 -48.86 -3.39 9.27
CA GLY A 216 -49.78 -2.41 9.83
C GLY A 216 -50.40 -1.44 8.80
N THR A 217 -50.28 -1.71 7.50
CA THR A 217 -50.78 -0.84 6.43
C THR A 217 -51.93 -1.49 5.65
N SER A 218 -52.61 -0.73 4.79
CA SER A 218 -53.66 -1.22 3.90
C SER A 218 -53.15 -1.97 2.66
N SER A 219 -51.82 -2.13 2.53
CA SER A 219 -51.20 -2.83 1.42
C SER A 219 -50.01 -3.67 1.91
N ILE A 220 -50.12 -4.99 1.80
CA ILE A 220 -49.03 -5.93 2.11
C ILE A 220 -48.52 -6.51 0.80
N SER A 221 -47.20 -6.58 0.63
CA SER A 221 -46.58 -7.24 -0.51
C SER A 221 -45.52 -8.23 -0.05
N SER A 222 -45.28 -9.28 -0.82
CA SER A 222 -44.19 -10.22 -0.56
C SER A 222 -42.87 -9.48 -0.33
N GLY A 223 -42.13 -9.85 0.72
CA GLY A 223 -40.88 -9.20 1.11
C GLY A 223 -39.83 -9.24 0.00
N SER A 224 -39.74 -10.35 -0.73
CA SER A 224 -38.88 -10.53 -1.90
C SER A 224 -39.59 -11.32 -3.01
N LYS A 225 -38.92 -11.48 -4.16
CA LYS A 225 -39.41 -12.29 -5.29
C LYS A 225 -39.66 -13.74 -4.85
N LEU A 226 -40.65 -14.38 -5.45
CA LEU A 226 -41.16 -15.69 -5.01
C LEU A 226 -40.49 -16.88 -5.70
N GLY A 227 -40.07 -16.71 -6.95
CA GLY A 227 -39.43 -17.73 -7.78
C GLY A 227 -38.14 -18.28 -7.15
N ALA A 228 -38.09 -19.58 -6.99
CA ALA A 228 -36.95 -20.39 -6.55
C ALA A 228 -36.93 -21.72 -7.31
N VAL A 229 -35.96 -22.61 -7.07
CA VAL A 229 -35.98 -23.95 -7.67
C VAL A 229 -37.08 -24.80 -7.04
N SER A 230 -37.93 -25.39 -7.90
CA SER A 230 -39.02 -26.28 -7.49
C SER A 230 -38.54 -27.73 -7.39
N MET A 231 -38.77 -28.34 -6.24
CA MET A 231 -38.50 -29.76 -5.99
C MET A 231 -39.50 -30.71 -6.67
N SER A 232 -40.67 -30.19 -7.05
CA SER A 232 -41.87 -30.99 -7.38
C SER A 232 -42.30 -30.85 -8.85
N ASN A 233 -41.80 -29.85 -9.56
CA ASN A 233 -42.02 -29.73 -11.00
C ASN A 233 -41.03 -30.61 -11.77
N ALA A 234 -41.39 -30.99 -13.00
CA ALA A 234 -40.47 -31.66 -13.91
C ALA A 234 -39.20 -30.82 -14.14
N LEU A 235 -38.03 -31.43 -14.30
CA LEU A 235 -36.70 -30.80 -14.37
C LEU A 235 -36.63 -29.67 -15.41
N THR A 236 -37.38 -29.81 -16.49
CA THR A 236 -37.50 -28.80 -17.56
C THR A 236 -38.29 -27.55 -17.18
N SER A 237 -38.93 -27.57 -16.01
CA SER A 237 -39.81 -26.56 -15.40
C SER A 237 -39.52 -26.36 -13.89
N SER A 238 -38.47 -26.98 -13.34
CA SER A 238 -38.05 -26.88 -11.94
C SER A 238 -37.33 -25.58 -11.59
N ASN A 239 -37.25 -24.62 -12.51
CA ASN A 239 -36.53 -23.35 -12.34
C ASN A 239 -35.02 -23.49 -12.01
N LEU A 240 -34.41 -24.66 -12.27
CA LEU A 240 -32.96 -24.84 -12.27
C LEU A 240 -32.32 -23.87 -13.28
N ALA A 241 -31.16 -23.29 -12.95
CA ALA A 241 -30.42 -22.42 -13.87
C ALA A 241 -29.87 -23.20 -15.07
N SER A 242 -30.75 -23.42 -16.05
CA SER A 242 -30.40 -23.76 -17.43
C SER A 242 -31.45 -23.23 -18.42
N SER A 243 -32.09 -22.09 -18.15
CA SER A 243 -33.04 -21.52 -19.11
C SER A 243 -33.21 -19.99 -18.97
N LEU A 244 -32.33 -19.24 -19.60
CA LEU A 244 -32.79 -18.10 -20.41
C LEU A 244 -32.83 -18.60 -21.85
N SER A 245 -33.99 -19.13 -22.26
CA SER A 245 -34.32 -19.62 -23.61
C SER A 245 -33.31 -20.61 -24.22
N ASP A 246 -33.67 -21.91 -24.13
CA ASP A 246 -33.01 -23.08 -24.74
C ASP A 246 -31.68 -23.59 -24.12
N ASN A 247 -31.79 -24.30 -22.98
CA ASN A 247 -31.15 -25.61 -22.77
C ASN A 247 -31.70 -26.31 -21.51
N LYS A 248 -32.88 -26.92 -21.65
CA LYS A 248 -33.51 -27.79 -20.63
C LYS A 248 -32.52 -28.85 -20.13
N VAL A 249 -32.69 -29.32 -18.88
CA VAL A 249 -32.00 -30.54 -18.43
C VAL A 249 -32.25 -31.65 -19.47
N THR A 250 -31.19 -32.18 -20.07
CA THR A 250 -31.26 -33.19 -21.11
C THR A 250 -31.48 -34.55 -20.46
N ALA A 251 -32.39 -35.33 -21.03
CA ALA A 251 -32.49 -36.73 -20.69
C ALA A 251 -31.19 -37.45 -21.06
N GLY A 252 -30.87 -38.51 -20.31
CA GLY A 252 -29.64 -39.25 -20.48
C GLY A 252 -29.24 -39.89 -19.16
N THR A 253 -27.95 -40.18 -19.02
CA THR A 253 -27.40 -40.84 -17.84
C THR A 253 -26.40 -39.94 -17.15
N LEU A 254 -26.31 -40.05 -15.83
CA LEU A 254 -25.21 -39.54 -15.04
C LEU A 254 -24.64 -40.66 -14.16
N SER A 255 -23.40 -40.51 -13.70
CA SER A 255 -22.73 -41.49 -12.86
C SER A 255 -22.52 -40.99 -11.43
N VAL A 256 -22.89 -41.81 -10.44
CA VAL A 256 -22.62 -41.58 -8.99
C VAL A 256 -21.99 -42.84 -8.41
N ASN A 257 -20.77 -42.75 -7.86
CA ASN A 257 -19.99 -43.89 -7.36
C ASN A 257 -19.89 -45.07 -8.35
N GLY A 258 -19.73 -44.75 -9.64
CA GLY A 258 -19.66 -45.75 -10.71
C GLY A 258 -21.00 -46.44 -11.03
N LYS A 259 -22.12 -46.01 -10.43
CA LYS A 259 -23.48 -46.46 -10.75
C LYS A 259 -24.17 -45.47 -11.67
N THR A 260 -24.90 -46.01 -12.65
CA THR A 260 -25.65 -45.22 -13.63
C THR A 260 -27.01 -44.80 -13.08
N VAL A 261 -27.33 -43.51 -13.20
CA VAL A 261 -28.62 -42.91 -12.87
C VAL A 261 -29.23 -42.35 -14.15
N THR A 262 -30.41 -42.82 -14.51
CA THR A 262 -31.13 -42.35 -15.72
C THR A 262 -31.98 -41.13 -15.38
N ILE A 263 -31.77 -40.05 -16.10
CA ILE A 263 -32.51 -38.79 -16.02
C ILE A 263 -33.48 -38.71 -17.19
N ASP A 264 -34.75 -38.52 -16.89
CA ASP A 264 -35.82 -38.28 -17.85
C ASP A 264 -36.24 -36.81 -17.85
N THR A 265 -36.71 -36.30 -18.98
CA THR A 265 -37.20 -34.92 -19.06
C THR A 265 -38.45 -34.66 -18.22
N THR A 266 -39.16 -35.72 -17.82
CA THR A 266 -40.34 -35.70 -16.95
C THR A 266 -40.00 -35.88 -15.47
N ASP A 267 -38.77 -36.27 -15.11
CA ASP A 267 -38.37 -36.39 -13.72
C ASP A 267 -38.53 -35.05 -13.00
N THR A 268 -38.82 -35.07 -11.71
CA THR A 268 -38.67 -33.90 -10.82
C THR A 268 -37.30 -33.94 -10.14
N LEU A 269 -36.88 -32.85 -9.50
CA LEU A 269 -35.65 -32.86 -8.70
C LEU A 269 -35.72 -33.91 -7.56
N LYS A 270 -36.92 -34.11 -6.99
CA LYS A 270 -37.18 -35.21 -6.06
C LYS A 270 -37.00 -36.58 -6.72
N ASN A 271 -37.51 -36.79 -7.94
CA ASN A 271 -37.33 -38.05 -8.67
C ASN A 271 -35.84 -38.34 -8.89
N VAL A 272 -35.04 -37.32 -9.24
CA VAL A 272 -33.60 -37.49 -9.42
C VAL A 272 -32.92 -37.88 -8.11
N PHE A 273 -33.30 -37.25 -7.00
CA PHE A 273 -32.75 -37.58 -5.68
C PHE A 273 -33.08 -39.02 -5.27
N ASP A 274 -34.33 -39.42 -5.48
CA ASP A 274 -34.79 -40.78 -5.22
C ASP A 274 -34.05 -41.78 -6.13
N LYS A 275 -33.86 -41.47 -7.42
CA LYS A 275 -33.12 -42.29 -8.39
C LYS A 275 -31.63 -42.42 -8.03
N ILE A 276 -30.98 -41.35 -7.55
CA ILE A 276 -29.60 -41.40 -7.04
C ILE A 276 -29.50 -42.33 -5.83
N SER A 277 -30.43 -42.18 -4.88
CA SER A 277 -30.45 -43.02 -3.69
C SER A 277 -30.69 -44.49 -4.04
N ALA A 278 -31.65 -44.77 -4.93
CA ALA A 278 -31.95 -46.12 -5.39
C ALA A 278 -30.77 -46.76 -6.13
N ALA A 279 -30.15 -46.06 -7.08
CA ALA A 279 -29.04 -46.58 -7.89
C ALA A 279 -27.79 -46.89 -7.06
N THR A 280 -27.59 -46.16 -5.96
CA THR A 280 -26.47 -46.35 -5.03
C THR A 280 -26.82 -47.28 -3.85
N GLY A 281 -28.02 -47.85 -3.80
CA GLY A 281 -28.46 -48.71 -2.70
C GLY A 281 -28.59 -47.97 -1.36
N GLY A 282 -28.90 -46.68 -1.39
CA GLY A 282 -29.02 -45.82 -0.21
C GLY A 282 -27.69 -45.23 0.28
N VAL A 283 -26.55 -45.60 -0.33
CA VAL A 283 -25.23 -45.12 0.07
C VAL A 283 -25.07 -43.62 -0.16
N VAL A 284 -25.65 -43.07 -1.22
CA VAL A 284 -25.67 -41.62 -1.48
C VAL A 284 -27.11 -41.12 -1.39
N THR A 285 -27.34 -40.13 -0.55
CA THR A 285 -28.63 -39.43 -0.42
C THR A 285 -28.49 -38.01 -0.92
N ALA A 286 -29.58 -37.39 -1.36
CA ALA A 286 -29.58 -36.04 -1.90
C ALA A 286 -30.63 -35.19 -1.18
N SER A 287 -30.29 -33.92 -0.95
CA SER A 287 -31.16 -32.94 -0.30
C SER A 287 -31.05 -31.58 -1.01
N TYR A 288 -32.07 -30.74 -0.86
CA TYR A 288 -32.05 -29.37 -1.34
C TYR A 288 -32.27 -28.43 -0.15
N ASP A 289 -31.30 -27.55 0.09
CA ASP A 289 -31.42 -26.45 1.04
C ASP A 289 -31.98 -25.24 0.29
N SER A 290 -33.24 -24.93 0.53
CA SER A 290 -33.96 -23.86 -0.14
C SER A 290 -33.67 -22.47 0.41
N ALA A 291 -33.04 -22.35 1.58
CA ALA A 291 -32.57 -21.08 2.13
C ALA A 291 -31.22 -20.70 1.52
N LYS A 292 -30.38 -21.70 1.22
CA LYS A 292 -29.08 -21.51 0.55
C LYS A 292 -29.14 -21.74 -0.96
N ASP A 293 -30.29 -22.19 -1.47
CA ASP A 293 -30.51 -22.58 -2.86
C ASP A 293 -29.44 -23.55 -3.37
N LYS A 294 -29.19 -24.64 -2.65
CA LYS A 294 -28.12 -25.62 -2.98
C LYS A 294 -28.60 -27.05 -2.85
N ILE A 295 -28.13 -27.91 -3.75
CA ILE A 295 -28.28 -29.36 -3.64
C ILE A 295 -27.09 -29.90 -2.87
N THR A 296 -27.32 -30.81 -1.92
CA THR A 296 -26.26 -31.52 -1.19
C THR A 296 -26.47 -33.02 -1.29
N LEU A 297 -25.48 -33.70 -1.86
CA LEU A 297 -25.34 -35.15 -1.83
C LEU A 297 -24.52 -35.54 -0.59
N THR A 298 -25.02 -36.49 0.19
CA THR A 298 -24.37 -37.00 1.40
C THR A 298 -24.20 -38.51 1.30
N GLY A 299 -22.96 -38.95 1.42
CA GLY A 299 -22.55 -40.34 1.47
C GLY A 299 -22.67 -40.87 2.89
N GLN A 300 -23.25 -42.06 3.05
CA GLN A 300 -23.48 -42.71 4.35
C GLN A 300 -22.30 -43.63 4.76
N GLY A 301 -21.25 -43.71 3.95
CA GLY A 301 -20.05 -44.53 4.20
C GLY A 301 -18.76 -43.70 4.34
N SER A 302 -17.62 -44.38 4.52
CA SER A 302 -16.29 -43.76 4.57
C SER A 302 -15.75 -43.36 3.20
N ASP A 303 -16.29 -43.95 2.13
CA ASP A 303 -15.81 -43.74 0.77
C ASP A 303 -16.33 -42.43 0.17
N PRO A 304 -15.47 -41.67 -0.54
CA PRO A 304 -15.86 -40.41 -1.13
C PRO A 304 -16.91 -40.57 -2.23
N ILE A 305 -17.77 -39.57 -2.38
CA ILE A 305 -18.71 -39.49 -3.50
C ILE A 305 -17.92 -39.13 -4.77
N VAL A 306 -18.00 -40.00 -5.76
CA VAL A 306 -17.50 -39.78 -7.12
C VAL A 306 -18.68 -39.43 -8.01
N LEU A 307 -18.63 -38.26 -8.65
CA LEU A 307 -19.65 -37.80 -9.59
C LEU A 307 -19.06 -37.65 -10.98
N GLY A 308 -19.84 -38.03 -11.99
CA GLY A 308 -19.47 -37.84 -13.38
C GLY A 308 -18.70 -39.01 -13.97
N SER A 309 -18.88 -39.24 -15.26
CA SER A 309 -18.02 -40.08 -16.09
C SER A 309 -17.96 -39.51 -17.51
N SER A 310 -16.96 -39.92 -18.30
CA SER A 310 -16.92 -39.58 -19.74
C SER A 310 -18.07 -40.19 -20.55
N SER A 311 -18.82 -41.14 -19.97
CA SER A 311 -20.01 -41.76 -20.56
C SER A 311 -21.34 -41.09 -20.16
N ASP A 312 -21.30 -40.01 -19.35
CA ASP A 312 -22.51 -39.31 -18.93
C ASP A 312 -23.07 -38.50 -20.11
N THR A 313 -24.39 -38.61 -20.31
CA THR A 313 -25.12 -38.00 -21.44
C THR A 313 -26.15 -36.96 -20.98
N SER A 314 -26.52 -36.95 -19.70
CA SER A 314 -27.35 -35.89 -19.12
C SER A 314 -26.50 -34.72 -18.63
N ASN A 315 -26.96 -33.49 -18.86
CA ASN A 315 -26.34 -32.28 -18.33
C ASN A 315 -26.76 -31.94 -16.88
N PHE A 316 -27.47 -32.83 -16.17
CA PHE A 316 -28.02 -32.54 -14.84
C PHE A 316 -26.97 -32.14 -13.81
N LEU A 317 -25.81 -32.81 -13.74
CA LEU A 317 -24.76 -32.48 -12.76
C LEU A 317 -24.25 -31.04 -12.94
N SER A 318 -24.10 -30.60 -14.19
CA SER A 318 -23.74 -29.23 -14.54
C SER A 318 -24.85 -28.24 -14.16
N ALA A 319 -26.11 -28.55 -14.47
CA ALA A 319 -27.27 -27.72 -14.13
C ALA A 319 -27.49 -27.60 -12.61
N ALA A 320 -27.22 -28.67 -11.87
CA ALA A 320 -27.25 -28.73 -10.40
C ALA A 320 -25.99 -28.13 -9.75
N LYS A 321 -25.00 -27.72 -10.56
CA LYS A 321 -23.69 -27.19 -10.12
C LYS A 321 -22.94 -28.15 -9.18
N LEU A 322 -23.13 -29.45 -9.35
CA LEU A 322 -22.52 -30.52 -8.58
C LEU A 322 -21.28 -31.04 -9.31
N SER A 323 -20.12 -30.88 -8.69
CA SER A 323 -18.85 -31.45 -9.16
C SER A 323 -18.25 -32.31 -8.05
N GLY A 324 -17.72 -33.47 -8.40
CA GLY A 324 -17.03 -34.33 -7.43
C GLY A 324 -15.89 -33.58 -6.73
N ASN A 325 -15.82 -33.70 -5.41
CA ASN A 325 -14.81 -33.05 -4.57
C ASN A 325 -13.99 -34.06 -3.74
N ASN A 326 -14.11 -35.37 -4.06
CA ASN A 326 -13.48 -36.47 -3.31
C ASN A 326 -13.79 -36.47 -1.81
N THR A 327 -15.02 -36.10 -1.43
CA THR A 327 -15.47 -36.14 -0.04
C THR A 327 -16.78 -36.91 0.10
N ASN A 328 -17.18 -37.20 1.34
CA ASN A 328 -18.45 -37.86 1.64
C ASN A 328 -19.65 -36.88 1.58
N THR A 329 -19.43 -35.63 1.15
CA THR A 329 -20.50 -34.66 0.95
C THR A 329 -20.18 -33.75 -0.24
N VAL A 330 -20.99 -33.83 -1.29
CA VAL A 330 -20.86 -32.96 -2.47
C VAL A 330 -22.03 -32.00 -2.47
N SER A 331 -21.75 -30.71 -2.33
CA SER A 331 -22.78 -29.67 -2.43
C SER A 331 -22.63 -28.88 -3.72
N SER A 332 -23.73 -28.30 -4.20
CA SER A 332 -23.72 -27.35 -5.30
C SER A 332 -22.69 -26.26 -5.00
N SER A 333 -21.80 -26.03 -5.95
CA SER A 333 -20.73 -25.03 -5.79
C SER A 333 -21.31 -23.65 -5.48
N ASN A 334 -22.46 -23.30 -6.08
CA ASN A 334 -23.18 -22.04 -5.86
C ASN A 334 -24.69 -22.21 -5.80
N THR A 335 -25.41 -21.11 -5.54
CA THR A 335 -26.87 -21.07 -5.65
C THR A 335 -27.29 -21.61 -7.01
N ILE A 336 -28.18 -22.60 -7.05
CA ILE A 336 -28.59 -23.26 -8.30
C ILE A 336 -29.50 -22.39 -9.18
N GLY A 337 -30.00 -21.26 -8.64
CA GLY A 337 -30.76 -20.21 -9.32
C GLY A 337 -30.02 -18.88 -9.52
N GLY A 338 -28.79 -18.70 -8.99
CA GLY A 338 -28.01 -17.46 -9.07
C GLY A 338 -26.73 -17.52 -9.92
N VAL A 339 -25.97 -16.43 -9.98
CA VAL A 339 -24.67 -16.32 -10.68
C VAL A 339 -23.53 -16.86 -9.82
N ASN A 340 -22.67 -17.67 -10.42
CA ASN A 340 -21.40 -18.13 -9.86
C ASN A 340 -20.25 -17.28 -10.41
N GLU A 341 -19.56 -16.53 -9.55
CA GLU A 341 -18.44 -15.66 -9.95
C GLU A 341 -17.26 -16.43 -10.56
N ASP A 342 -16.98 -17.66 -10.14
CA ASP A 342 -15.87 -18.47 -10.65
C ASP A 342 -16.16 -19.11 -12.02
N THR A 343 -17.41 -19.07 -12.46
CA THR A 343 -17.87 -19.72 -13.68
C THR A 343 -17.90 -18.75 -14.87
N GLN A 344 -17.72 -19.29 -16.07
CA GLN A 344 -17.76 -18.53 -17.32
C GLN A 344 -19.09 -17.78 -17.50
N LEU A 345 -19.09 -16.62 -18.14
CA LEU A 345 -20.29 -15.82 -18.39
C LEU A 345 -21.36 -16.60 -19.15
N GLN A 346 -20.96 -17.38 -20.17
CA GLN A 346 -21.86 -18.25 -20.92
C GLN A 346 -22.43 -19.40 -20.09
N SER A 347 -21.61 -19.99 -19.22
CA SER A 347 -22.04 -21.06 -18.32
C SER A 347 -22.92 -20.55 -17.18
N ASN A 348 -22.85 -19.25 -16.88
CA ASN A 348 -23.82 -18.52 -16.05
C ASN A 348 -25.05 -18.04 -16.83
N ASN A 349 -25.16 -18.33 -18.14
CA ASN A 349 -26.21 -17.84 -19.04
C ASN A 349 -26.36 -16.30 -19.06
N MET A 350 -25.28 -15.59 -18.75
CA MET A 350 -25.27 -14.12 -18.79
C MET A 350 -25.19 -13.62 -20.23
N VAL A 351 -24.51 -14.35 -21.12
CA VAL A 351 -24.31 -14.00 -22.53
C VAL A 351 -24.15 -15.27 -23.38
N THR A 352 -24.49 -15.19 -24.67
CA THR A 352 -24.31 -16.29 -25.64
C THR A 352 -23.16 -16.08 -26.62
N GLN A 353 -22.54 -14.90 -26.57
CA GLN A 353 -21.48 -14.45 -27.46
C GLN A 353 -20.66 -13.35 -26.78
N ASP A 354 -19.48 -13.06 -27.32
CA ASP A 354 -18.67 -11.92 -26.91
C ASP A 354 -19.39 -10.60 -27.15
N GLY A 355 -19.01 -9.57 -26.38
CA GLY A 355 -19.66 -8.28 -26.47
C GLY A 355 -18.97 -7.18 -25.69
N ALA A 356 -19.68 -6.07 -25.53
CA ALA A 356 -19.17 -4.91 -24.82
C ALA A 356 -20.28 -4.03 -24.26
N PHE A 357 -19.92 -3.25 -23.25
CA PHE A 357 -20.77 -2.26 -22.62
C PHE A 357 -19.92 -1.11 -22.08
N THR A 358 -20.57 -0.06 -21.56
CA THR A 358 -19.90 1.04 -20.86
C THR A 358 -20.50 1.29 -19.50
N ILE A 359 -19.65 1.69 -18.54
CA ILE A 359 -20.06 2.27 -17.26
C ILE A 359 -19.37 3.63 -17.13
N ASN A 360 -20.13 4.70 -16.90
CA ASN A 360 -19.61 6.08 -16.82
C ASN A 360 -18.71 6.44 -18.02
N GLY A 361 -19.10 6.00 -19.23
CA GLY A 361 -18.35 6.22 -20.47
C GLY A 361 -17.10 5.34 -20.65
N VAL A 362 -16.67 4.58 -19.63
CA VAL A 362 -15.56 3.63 -19.74
C VAL A 362 -16.05 2.33 -20.36
N ARG A 363 -15.39 1.90 -21.44
CA ARG A 363 -15.75 0.69 -22.19
C ARG A 363 -15.15 -0.57 -21.56
N PHE A 364 -15.97 -1.61 -21.46
CA PHE A 364 -15.58 -2.96 -21.09
C PHE A 364 -15.92 -3.92 -22.23
N ASN A 365 -14.93 -4.70 -22.65
CA ASN A 365 -15.16 -5.84 -23.53
C ASN A 365 -15.23 -7.11 -22.67
N PHE A 366 -16.07 -8.07 -23.06
CA PHE A 366 -16.15 -9.36 -22.39
C PHE A 366 -16.14 -10.49 -23.40
N GLN A 367 -15.57 -11.62 -22.98
CA GLN A 367 -15.61 -12.87 -23.72
C GLN A 367 -16.58 -13.84 -23.05
N SER A 368 -17.39 -14.57 -23.82
CA SER A 368 -18.40 -15.49 -23.29
C SER A 368 -17.78 -16.59 -22.40
N GLY A 369 -16.54 -16.99 -22.73
CA GLY A 369 -15.74 -17.96 -21.98
C GLY A 369 -14.95 -17.42 -20.77
N GLN A 370 -15.02 -16.12 -20.45
CA GLN A 370 -14.34 -15.57 -19.26
C GLN A 370 -15.20 -15.72 -18.00
N SER A 371 -14.62 -15.78 -16.81
CA SER A 371 -15.40 -15.85 -15.56
C SER A 371 -16.09 -14.53 -15.21
N MET A 372 -17.22 -14.60 -14.50
CA MET A 372 -17.94 -13.40 -14.05
C MET A 372 -17.13 -12.60 -13.03
N GLY A 373 -16.47 -13.28 -12.09
CA GLY A 373 -15.60 -12.67 -11.09
C GLY A 373 -14.42 -11.94 -11.72
N TYR A 374 -13.86 -12.45 -12.82
CA TYR A 374 -12.84 -11.73 -13.58
C TYR A 374 -13.37 -10.41 -14.14
N LEU A 375 -14.54 -10.42 -14.80
CA LEU A 375 -15.16 -9.20 -15.32
C LEU A 375 -15.48 -8.19 -14.20
N MET A 376 -16.01 -8.66 -13.07
CA MET A 376 -16.30 -7.82 -11.91
C MET A 376 -15.03 -7.18 -11.34
N SER A 377 -13.92 -7.94 -11.26
CA SER A 377 -12.62 -7.42 -10.86
C SER A 377 -12.10 -6.35 -11.83
N GLN A 378 -12.25 -6.55 -13.15
CA GLN A 378 -11.90 -5.54 -14.15
C GLN A 378 -12.68 -4.23 -13.95
N ILE A 379 -13.98 -4.31 -13.67
CA ILE A 379 -14.80 -3.13 -13.35
C ILE A 379 -14.30 -2.46 -12.07
N ASN A 380 -14.05 -3.24 -11.01
CA ASN A 380 -13.58 -2.74 -9.71
C ASN A 380 -12.20 -2.08 -9.77
N LEU A 381 -11.32 -2.48 -10.69
CA LEU A 381 -9.99 -1.89 -10.88
C LEU A 381 -9.97 -0.74 -11.89
N SER A 382 -11.06 -0.55 -12.64
CA SER A 382 -11.13 0.45 -13.71
C SER A 382 -11.23 1.89 -13.20
N SER A 383 -11.03 2.82 -14.14
CA SER A 383 -11.30 4.26 -14.01
C SER A 383 -12.79 4.63 -14.10
N ALA A 384 -13.71 3.65 -14.23
CA ALA A 384 -15.16 3.93 -14.30
C ALA A 384 -15.74 4.52 -13.01
N GLY A 385 -14.94 4.58 -11.93
CA GLY A 385 -15.32 5.24 -10.68
C GLY A 385 -16.38 4.48 -9.86
N VAL A 386 -16.55 3.18 -10.10
CA VAL A 386 -17.54 2.34 -9.41
C VAL A 386 -16.92 1.05 -8.87
N ASN A 387 -17.56 0.48 -7.86
CA ASN A 387 -17.39 -0.91 -7.47
C ASN A 387 -18.65 -1.70 -7.85
N ILE A 388 -18.48 -2.89 -8.40
CA ILE A 388 -19.53 -3.88 -8.61
C ILE A 388 -19.41 -5.02 -7.61
N SER A 389 -20.56 -5.48 -7.11
CA SER A 389 -20.72 -6.70 -6.34
C SER A 389 -21.96 -7.48 -6.79
N TYR A 390 -22.03 -8.75 -6.40
CA TYR A 390 -23.20 -9.60 -6.56
C TYR A 390 -23.76 -9.94 -5.18
N ASP A 391 -25.00 -9.52 -4.93
CA ASP A 391 -25.76 -9.80 -3.72
C ASP A 391 -26.44 -11.18 -3.87
N ASN A 392 -25.78 -12.25 -3.41
CA ASN A 392 -26.28 -13.62 -3.55
C ASN A 392 -27.56 -13.91 -2.74
N THR A 393 -27.88 -13.08 -1.73
CA THR A 393 -29.12 -13.24 -0.95
C THR A 393 -30.33 -12.72 -1.73
N ASN A 394 -30.16 -11.65 -2.50
CA ASN A 394 -31.22 -11.04 -3.31
C ASN A 394 -31.06 -11.28 -4.81
N ASP A 395 -30.06 -12.08 -5.20
CA ASP A 395 -29.73 -12.49 -6.56
C ASP A 395 -29.66 -11.32 -7.55
N ARG A 396 -28.79 -10.34 -7.28
CA ARG A 396 -28.69 -9.11 -8.08
C ARG A 396 -27.31 -8.47 -8.07
N PHE A 397 -26.97 -7.79 -9.15
CA PHE A 397 -25.75 -6.98 -9.20
C PHE A 397 -25.98 -5.59 -8.60
N VAL A 398 -24.98 -5.08 -7.89
CA VAL A 398 -24.99 -3.76 -7.28
C VAL A 398 -23.76 -3.00 -7.74
N LEU A 399 -23.97 -1.82 -8.33
CA LEU A 399 -22.92 -0.84 -8.62
C LEU A 399 -22.96 0.25 -7.56
N THR A 400 -21.84 0.49 -6.90
CA THR A 400 -21.67 1.57 -5.92
C THR A 400 -20.60 2.54 -6.43
N SER A 401 -20.90 3.84 -6.44
CA SER A 401 -19.89 4.85 -6.77
C SER A 401 -18.71 4.78 -5.78
N LYS A 402 -17.48 4.86 -6.28
CA LYS A 402 -16.28 4.99 -5.42
C LYS A 402 -16.25 6.36 -4.74
N ASN A 403 -16.75 7.38 -5.42
CA ASN A 403 -16.83 8.75 -4.92
C ASN A 403 -18.18 9.01 -4.26
N THR A 404 -18.19 9.84 -3.23
CA THR A 404 -19.43 10.39 -2.65
C THR A 404 -19.97 11.53 -3.52
N GLY A 405 -21.16 12.01 -3.16
CA GLY A 405 -21.85 13.09 -3.86
C GLY A 405 -23.00 12.59 -4.73
N SER A 406 -23.80 13.54 -5.22
CA SER A 406 -24.94 13.28 -6.10
C SER A 406 -24.47 13.00 -7.54
N LEU A 407 -23.77 11.88 -7.70
CA LEU A 407 -23.20 11.41 -8.97
C LEU A 407 -24.01 10.22 -9.47
N ASP A 408 -24.64 10.31 -10.63
CA ASP A 408 -25.31 9.15 -11.20
C ASP A 408 -24.29 8.09 -11.69
N VAL A 409 -24.70 6.82 -11.69
CA VAL A 409 -23.95 5.72 -12.30
C VAL A 409 -24.63 5.37 -13.61
N SER A 410 -24.06 5.86 -14.70
CA SER A 410 -24.56 5.62 -16.05
C SER A 410 -24.04 4.30 -16.61
N VAL A 411 -24.91 3.53 -17.26
CA VAL A 411 -24.56 2.27 -17.91
C VAL A 411 -25.20 2.20 -19.29
N SER A 412 -24.53 1.59 -20.26
CA SER A 412 -25.08 1.37 -21.61
C SER A 412 -24.52 0.08 -22.20
N ASP A 413 -25.40 -0.80 -22.70
CA ASP A 413 -24.97 -1.94 -23.50
C ASP A 413 -24.52 -1.46 -24.89
N ILE A 414 -23.50 -2.10 -25.46
CA ILE A 414 -23.07 -1.87 -26.85
C ILE A 414 -23.39 -3.11 -27.68
N SER A 415 -23.00 -4.30 -27.20
CA SER A 415 -23.30 -5.59 -27.83
C SER A 415 -23.29 -6.73 -26.81
N GLY A 416 -24.00 -7.82 -27.09
CA GLY A 416 -24.09 -9.02 -26.24
C GLY A 416 -25.04 -8.91 -25.03
N GLY A 417 -25.57 -7.72 -24.71
CA GLY A 417 -26.74 -7.52 -23.84
C GLY A 417 -26.53 -7.88 -22.37
N LEU A 418 -25.28 -7.87 -21.90
CA LEU A 418 -24.91 -8.32 -20.56
C LEU A 418 -25.52 -7.43 -19.46
N LEU A 419 -25.52 -6.10 -19.61
CA LEU A 419 -26.05 -5.22 -18.56
C LEU A 419 -27.54 -5.40 -18.35
N ASN A 420 -28.30 -5.67 -19.41
CA ASN A 420 -29.70 -6.05 -19.32
C ASN A 420 -29.88 -7.34 -18.50
N LYS A 421 -29.05 -8.36 -18.75
CA LYS A 421 -29.08 -9.62 -17.98
C LYS A 421 -28.70 -9.44 -16.52
N MET A 422 -27.80 -8.51 -16.22
CA MET A 422 -27.48 -8.10 -14.86
C MET A 422 -28.57 -7.24 -14.20
N GLY A 423 -29.63 -6.88 -14.93
CA GLY A 423 -30.71 -6.02 -14.46
C GLY A 423 -30.32 -4.55 -14.32
N LEU A 424 -29.17 -4.14 -14.84
CA LEU A 424 -28.59 -2.81 -14.63
C LEU A 424 -29.10 -1.76 -15.61
N THR A 425 -29.76 -2.12 -16.71
CA THR A 425 -30.36 -1.16 -17.67
C THR A 425 -31.69 -0.57 -17.19
N ALA A 426 -32.40 -1.26 -16.30
CA ALA A 426 -33.63 -0.79 -15.65
C ALA A 426 -33.52 -0.93 -14.12
N PRO A 427 -32.59 -0.24 -13.45
CA PRO A 427 -32.23 -0.48 -12.06
C PRO A 427 -33.23 0.13 -11.06
N THR A 428 -33.02 -0.18 -9.78
CA THR A 428 -33.38 0.75 -8.69
C THR A 428 -32.14 1.58 -8.34
N THR A 429 -32.25 2.91 -8.41
CA THR A 429 -31.12 3.83 -8.13
C THR A 429 -31.41 4.67 -6.89
N THR A 430 -30.42 4.74 -6.00
CA THR A 430 -30.37 5.73 -4.92
C THR A 430 -29.19 6.65 -5.19
N LEU A 431 -29.45 7.92 -5.47
CA LEU A 431 -28.38 8.91 -5.62
C LEU A 431 -27.74 9.19 -4.26
N GLY A 432 -26.43 9.42 -4.28
CA GLY A 432 -25.70 9.97 -3.15
C GLY A 432 -26.09 11.42 -2.90
N GLU A 433 -25.82 11.87 -1.69
CA GLU A 433 -26.00 13.25 -1.27
C GLU A 433 -24.65 13.98 -1.29
N ASN A 434 -24.68 15.29 -1.47
CA ASN A 434 -23.53 16.14 -1.24
C ASN A 434 -23.43 16.51 0.25
N ALA A 435 -22.20 16.70 0.74
CA ALA A 435 -21.99 17.31 2.05
C ALA A 435 -22.43 18.77 2.00
N THR A 436 -23.17 19.21 3.01
CA THR A 436 -23.61 20.61 3.17
C THR A 436 -23.07 21.15 4.47
N PHE A 437 -22.45 22.33 4.40
CA PHE A 437 -21.81 22.96 5.55
C PHE A 437 -21.80 24.49 5.47
N TYR A 438 -21.48 25.12 6.59
CA TYR A 438 -21.33 26.57 6.74
C TYR A 438 -20.01 26.89 7.45
N ILE A 439 -19.48 28.07 7.18
CA ILE A 439 -18.25 28.58 7.81
C ILE A 439 -18.58 29.84 8.62
N GLY A 440 -18.16 29.87 9.89
CA GLY A 440 -18.47 30.96 10.81
C GLY A 440 -19.98 31.13 10.99
N ASP A 441 -20.41 32.38 11.10
CA ASP A 441 -21.83 32.75 11.23
C ASP A 441 -22.52 32.96 9.86
N SER A 442 -21.91 32.48 8.76
CA SER A 442 -22.50 32.59 7.43
C SER A 442 -23.80 31.80 7.33
N ASN A 443 -24.82 32.40 6.72
CA ASN A 443 -26.06 31.72 6.35
C ASN A 443 -26.02 31.15 4.91
N ILE A 444 -24.87 31.21 4.24
CA ILE A 444 -24.70 30.67 2.89
C ILE A 444 -24.24 29.22 2.99
N ALA A 445 -25.11 28.30 2.56
CA ALA A 445 -24.79 26.88 2.50
C ALA A 445 -23.75 26.61 1.40
N MET A 446 -22.68 25.93 1.77
CA MET A 446 -21.67 25.42 0.84
C MET A 446 -21.88 23.93 0.63
N THR A 447 -21.68 23.47 -0.60
CA THR A 447 -21.86 22.06 -0.96
C THR A 447 -20.57 21.43 -1.48
N SER A 448 -20.31 20.19 -1.09
CA SER A 448 -19.17 19.40 -1.56
C SER A 448 -19.60 18.01 -1.95
N GLN A 449 -19.06 17.48 -3.04
CA GLN A 449 -19.22 16.06 -3.40
C GLN A 449 -18.43 15.14 -2.45
N SER A 450 -17.49 15.68 -1.68
CA SER A 450 -16.63 14.92 -0.76
C SER A 450 -16.81 15.37 0.69
N ASN A 451 -16.63 14.45 1.62
CA ASN A 451 -16.49 14.79 3.05
C ASN A 451 -15.12 15.41 3.37
N ASN A 452 -14.14 15.33 2.47
CA ASN A 452 -12.91 16.11 2.56
C ASN A 452 -13.12 17.47 1.90
N LEU A 453 -13.38 18.47 2.73
CA LEU A 453 -13.63 19.86 2.34
C LEU A 453 -12.28 20.54 2.15
N THR A 454 -11.91 20.84 0.92
CA THR A 454 -10.63 21.47 0.56
C THR A 454 -10.78 22.98 0.37
N ALA A 455 -9.64 23.67 0.26
CA ALA A 455 -9.58 25.10 -0.03
C ALA A 455 -10.42 25.55 -1.25
N SER A 456 -10.59 24.70 -2.28
CA SER A 456 -11.42 25.05 -3.44
C SER A 456 -12.91 25.08 -3.13
N VAL A 457 -13.35 24.40 -2.07
CA VAL A 457 -14.74 24.40 -1.63
C VAL A 457 -14.97 25.51 -0.61
N HIS A 458 -14.15 25.59 0.43
CA HIS A 458 -14.38 26.52 1.55
C HIS A 458 -13.64 27.87 1.45
N GLY A 459 -12.72 28.03 0.48
CA GLY A 459 -12.03 29.30 0.20
C GLY A 459 -10.84 29.63 1.13
N ILE A 460 -10.46 28.73 2.05
CA ILE A 460 -9.35 28.96 2.99
C ILE A 460 -8.11 28.22 2.46
N SER A 461 -7.17 28.96 1.86
CA SER A 461 -5.97 28.37 1.24
C SER A 461 -5.12 27.57 2.23
N GLY A 462 -4.71 26.37 1.85
CA GLY A 462 -3.86 25.46 2.64
C GLY A 462 -4.58 24.69 3.75
N LEU A 463 -5.85 24.98 4.03
CA LEU A 463 -6.66 24.24 5.00
C LEU A 463 -7.45 23.13 4.28
N THR A 464 -7.47 21.94 4.87
CA THR A 464 -8.38 20.84 4.51
C THR A 464 -9.10 20.36 5.76
N VAL A 465 -10.42 20.18 5.67
CA VAL A 465 -11.28 19.75 6.78
C VAL A 465 -12.09 18.53 6.38
N SER A 466 -11.95 17.43 7.11
CA SER A 466 -12.74 16.22 6.90
C SER A 466 -13.97 16.22 7.81
N ALA A 467 -15.16 16.20 7.22
CA ALA A 467 -16.42 16.07 7.94
C ALA A 467 -16.65 14.61 8.36
N LEU A 468 -16.82 14.38 9.67
CA LEU A 468 -16.96 13.04 10.24
C LEU A 468 -18.41 12.73 10.64
N LYS A 469 -19.17 13.76 11.03
CA LYS A 469 -20.59 13.70 11.39
C LYS A 469 -21.21 15.08 11.27
N THR A 470 -22.52 15.18 11.49
CA THR A 470 -23.21 16.46 11.60
C THR A 470 -22.93 17.12 12.96
N GLY A 471 -22.93 18.46 12.99
CA GLY A 471 -22.62 19.23 14.19
C GLY A 471 -21.82 20.51 13.90
N THR A 472 -21.40 21.20 14.95
CA THR A 472 -20.57 22.41 14.83
C THR A 472 -19.25 22.22 15.58
N GLU A 473 -18.14 22.57 14.93
CA GLU A 473 -16.79 22.43 15.48
C GLU A 473 -15.91 23.61 15.08
N THR A 474 -15.03 24.05 15.99
CA THR A 474 -14.12 25.16 15.71
C THR A 474 -12.70 24.64 15.55
N VAL A 475 -12.15 24.79 14.35
CA VAL A 475 -10.78 24.46 13.99
C VAL A 475 -9.90 25.67 14.20
N ALA A 476 -8.91 25.58 15.09
CA ALA A 476 -7.82 26.55 15.19
C ALA A 476 -6.63 26.11 14.35
N VAL A 477 -6.08 27.04 13.58
CA VAL A 477 -4.81 26.90 12.87
C VAL A 477 -3.79 27.78 13.57
N ASP A 478 -2.75 27.18 14.12
CA ASP A 478 -1.69 27.85 14.87
C ASP A 478 -0.32 27.68 14.19
N GLN A 479 0.62 28.57 14.51
CA GLN A 479 2.02 28.44 14.11
C GLN A 479 2.65 27.22 14.80
N SER A 480 3.14 26.27 14.01
CA SER A 480 3.95 25.16 14.50
C SER A 480 5.42 25.56 14.56
N THR A 481 6.10 25.21 15.65
CA THR A 481 7.54 25.49 15.83
C THR A 481 8.41 24.25 15.67
N THR A 482 7.82 23.05 15.67
CA THR A 482 8.56 21.79 15.77
C THR A 482 9.51 21.58 14.60
N GLY A 483 9.03 21.73 13.37
CA GLY A 483 9.87 21.57 12.16
C GLY A 483 11.04 22.55 12.12
N ALA A 484 10.78 23.82 12.44
CA ALA A 484 11.81 24.84 12.52
C ALA A 484 12.85 24.57 13.63
N GLN A 485 12.40 24.15 14.82
CA GLN A 485 13.29 23.78 15.92
C GLN A 485 14.20 22.60 15.54
N SER A 486 13.65 21.56 14.90
CA SER A 486 14.42 20.42 14.42
C SER A 486 15.44 20.82 13.35
N ALA A 487 15.07 21.67 12.40
CA ALA A 487 15.98 22.15 11.36
C ALA A 487 17.12 23.01 11.95
N ILE A 488 16.80 23.90 12.89
CA ILE A 488 17.78 24.72 13.61
C ILE A 488 18.73 23.83 14.40
N GLN A 489 18.22 22.81 15.09
CA GLN A 489 19.06 21.87 15.83
C GLN A 489 20.00 21.10 14.89
N GLY A 490 19.49 20.60 13.75
CA GLY A 490 20.32 19.91 12.76
C GLY A 490 21.46 20.79 12.20
N PHE A 491 21.20 22.09 12.03
CA PHE A 491 22.24 23.06 11.68
C PHE A 491 23.26 23.27 12.81
N ILE A 492 22.80 23.45 14.06
CA ILE A 492 23.67 23.58 15.23
C ILE A 492 24.58 22.35 15.34
N ASP A 493 24.04 21.15 15.18
CA ASP A 493 24.79 19.89 15.25
C ASP A 493 25.85 19.80 14.15
N ALA A 494 25.48 20.11 12.91
CA ALA A 494 26.42 20.11 11.78
C ALA A 494 27.53 21.17 11.94
N TYR A 495 27.18 22.36 12.43
CA TYR A 495 28.13 23.42 12.74
C TYR A 495 29.09 22.99 13.85
N ASN A 496 28.55 22.42 14.95
CA ASN A 496 29.33 21.95 16.08
C ASN A 496 30.26 20.81 15.69
N LYS A 497 29.83 19.92 14.78
CA LYS A 497 30.67 18.85 14.24
C LYS A 497 31.89 19.41 13.52
N VAL A 498 31.72 20.45 12.68
CA VAL A 498 32.85 21.12 12.01
C VAL A 498 33.78 21.78 13.02
N GLN A 499 33.25 22.56 13.96
CA GLN A 499 34.06 23.24 14.99
C GLN A 499 34.85 22.23 15.83
N THR A 500 34.20 21.17 16.31
CA THR A 500 34.83 20.10 17.09
C THR A 500 35.92 19.39 16.31
N TYR A 501 35.68 19.12 15.02
CA TYR A 501 36.65 18.49 14.15
C TYR A 501 37.91 19.34 13.99
N ILE A 502 37.74 20.64 13.71
CA ILE A 502 38.86 21.58 13.59
C ILE A 502 39.61 21.70 14.92
N ASP A 503 38.91 21.91 16.03
CA ASP A 503 39.53 22.05 17.35
C ASP A 503 40.34 20.80 17.74
N THR A 504 39.77 19.60 17.51
CA THR A 504 40.45 18.33 17.79
C THR A 504 41.72 18.18 16.95
N ASN A 505 41.67 18.60 15.69
CA ASN A 505 42.76 18.42 14.74
C ASN A 505 43.80 19.55 14.74
N THR A 506 43.52 20.67 15.40
CA THR A 506 44.42 21.85 15.48
C THR A 506 44.87 22.20 16.90
N SER A 507 44.34 21.50 17.93
CA SER A 507 44.72 21.74 19.32
C SER A 507 46.12 21.21 19.66
N ILE A 508 46.70 21.77 20.72
CA ILE A 508 47.90 21.26 21.36
C ILE A 508 47.46 20.73 22.72
N LYS A 509 47.61 19.43 22.96
CA LYS A 509 47.24 18.80 24.22
C LYS A 509 48.47 18.68 25.13
N LYS A 510 48.27 18.89 26.42
CA LYS A 510 49.26 18.60 27.46
C LYS A 510 48.69 17.53 28.37
N ASP A 511 49.39 16.41 28.54
CA ASP A 511 48.94 15.37 29.48
C ASP A 511 49.26 15.74 30.94
N ALA A 512 48.78 14.93 31.89
CA ALA A 512 49.00 15.14 33.32
C ALA A 512 50.49 15.13 33.73
N SER A 513 51.35 14.48 32.92
CA SER A 513 52.80 14.43 33.08
C SER A 513 53.52 15.64 32.47
N GLY A 514 52.77 16.53 31.83
CA GLY A 514 53.28 17.74 31.20
C GLY A 514 53.80 17.55 29.77
N LYS A 515 53.65 16.36 29.17
CA LYS A 515 54.06 16.09 27.79
C LYS A 515 53.10 16.77 26.82
N VAL A 516 53.67 17.56 25.93
CA VAL A 516 52.94 18.30 24.90
C VAL A 516 52.83 17.44 23.65
N THR A 517 51.61 17.20 23.19
CA THR A 517 51.30 16.44 21.98
C THR A 517 50.49 17.33 21.03
N PRO A 518 51.10 17.83 19.93
CA PRO A 518 50.38 18.60 18.93
C PRO A 518 49.46 17.69 18.11
N ALA A 519 48.25 18.17 17.81
CA ALA A 519 47.40 17.54 16.82
C ALA A 519 47.99 17.68 15.41
N GLN A 520 47.45 16.91 14.47
CA GLN A 520 47.96 16.78 13.11
C GLN A 520 48.10 18.11 12.34
N PHE A 521 47.24 19.08 12.63
CA PHE A 521 47.22 20.42 12.03
C PHE A 521 47.47 21.53 13.05
N ALA A 522 48.15 21.25 14.16
CA ALA A 522 48.40 22.23 15.21
C ALA A 522 49.11 23.51 14.74
N THR A 523 49.88 23.44 13.65
CA THR A 523 50.60 24.57 13.05
C THR A 523 49.95 25.12 11.77
N ASN A 524 48.79 24.59 11.36
CA ASN A 524 48.11 25.04 10.15
C ASN A 524 47.10 26.15 10.48
N ASP A 525 47.47 27.40 10.19
CA ASP A 525 46.64 28.56 10.51
C ASP A 525 45.45 28.74 9.57
N ASP A 526 45.52 28.22 8.34
CA ASP A 526 44.42 28.24 7.37
C ASP A 526 43.23 27.43 7.91
N ILE A 527 43.48 26.22 8.43
CA ILE A 527 42.44 25.37 9.02
C ILE A 527 41.84 26.02 10.27
N LYS A 528 42.66 26.65 11.12
CA LYS A 528 42.15 27.41 12.28
C LYS A 528 41.34 28.64 11.86
N SER A 529 41.70 29.27 10.74
CA SER A 529 40.97 30.43 10.22
C SER A 529 39.54 30.09 9.80
N ILE A 530 39.31 28.86 9.33
CA ILE A 530 37.98 28.36 8.96
C ILE A 530 37.04 28.40 10.17
N ALA A 531 37.48 27.88 11.32
CA ALA A 531 36.71 27.88 12.56
C ALA A 531 36.35 29.30 13.02
N ARG A 532 37.33 30.23 12.97
CA ARG A 532 37.13 31.65 13.33
C ARG A 532 36.14 32.35 12.39
N ALA A 533 36.27 32.13 11.09
CA ALA A 533 35.41 32.73 10.08
C ALA A 533 33.97 32.19 10.16
N LEU A 534 33.78 30.89 10.40
CA LEU A 534 32.46 30.30 10.67
C LEU A 534 31.82 30.94 11.91
N ARG A 535 32.59 31.09 13.00
CA ARG A 535 32.12 31.71 14.23
C ARG A 535 31.64 33.15 14.00
N ALA A 536 32.42 33.95 13.28
CA ALA A 536 32.03 35.32 12.94
C ALA A 536 30.73 35.36 12.14
N LYS A 537 30.65 34.58 11.05
CA LYS A 537 29.48 34.54 10.15
C LYS A 537 28.17 34.15 10.83
N VAL A 538 28.23 33.27 11.83
CA VAL A 538 27.04 32.85 12.57
C VAL A 538 26.60 33.87 13.64
N PHE A 539 27.53 34.71 14.10
CA PHE A 539 27.26 35.70 15.15
C PHE A 539 26.86 37.07 14.60
N ASP A 540 27.24 37.37 13.37
CA ASP A 540 26.93 38.64 12.71
C ASP A 540 25.41 38.88 12.60
N THR A 541 25.01 40.13 12.73
CA THR A 541 23.64 40.55 12.42
C THR A 541 23.40 40.45 10.93
N VAL A 542 22.24 39.94 10.51
CA VAL A 542 21.88 39.86 9.09
C VAL A 542 21.44 41.25 8.58
N PRO A 543 22.14 41.85 7.60
CA PRO A 543 21.75 43.12 7.00
C PRO A 543 20.31 43.12 6.49
N GLY A 544 19.58 44.22 6.71
CA GLY A 544 18.20 44.39 6.25
C GLY A 544 17.13 43.92 7.24
N LEU A 545 17.51 43.20 8.30
CA LEU A 545 16.60 42.92 9.41
C LEU A 545 16.47 44.13 10.34
N THR A 546 15.22 44.44 10.70
CA THR A 546 14.89 45.42 11.75
C THR A 546 13.95 44.76 12.76
N GLY A 547 14.01 45.16 14.04
CA GLY A 547 13.16 44.61 15.10
C GLY A 547 13.86 43.59 16.02
N SER A 548 13.08 42.65 16.57
CA SER A 548 13.49 41.80 17.72
C SER A 548 14.33 40.56 17.39
N VAL A 549 14.44 40.20 16.10
CA VAL A 549 15.23 39.04 15.64
C VAL A 549 16.16 39.51 14.52
N GLN A 550 17.43 39.73 14.82
CA GLN A 550 18.45 40.18 13.86
C GLN A 550 19.64 39.21 13.77
N ARG A 551 19.79 38.32 14.76
CA ARG A 551 20.84 37.30 14.87
C ARG A 551 20.38 36.13 15.72
N LEU A 552 21.14 35.03 15.71
CA LEU A 552 20.85 33.83 16.51
C LEU A 552 20.71 34.10 18.02
N ALA A 553 21.51 35.01 18.57
CA ALA A 553 21.48 35.36 20.00
C ALA A 553 20.12 35.90 20.45
N ASP A 554 19.40 36.60 19.57
CA ASP A 554 18.08 37.16 19.87
C ASP A 554 17.02 36.05 19.98
N MET A 555 17.28 34.88 19.37
CA MET A 555 16.47 33.67 19.48
C MET A 555 16.90 32.75 20.64
N GLY A 556 17.85 33.18 21.48
CA GLY A 556 18.36 32.37 22.57
C GLY A 556 19.39 31.31 22.16
N ILE A 557 19.98 31.44 20.96
CA ILE A 557 21.02 30.54 20.45
C ILE A 557 22.35 31.27 20.48
N ASP A 558 23.34 30.73 21.19
CA ASP A 558 24.62 31.41 21.40
C ASP A 558 25.74 30.39 21.65
N PHE A 559 26.99 30.85 21.66
CA PHE A 559 28.13 29.98 21.91
C PHE A 559 28.16 29.45 23.33
N SER A 560 28.63 28.22 23.50
CA SER A 560 29.03 27.70 24.80
C SER A 560 30.15 28.56 25.39
N SER A 561 30.14 28.75 26.71
CA SER A 561 30.95 29.77 27.41
C SER A 561 32.45 29.64 27.16
N THR A 562 32.94 28.45 26.85
CA THR A 562 34.38 28.16 26.69
C THR A 562 34.74 27.58 25.33
N SER A 563 33.80 27.49 24.38
CA SER A 563 34.05 26.86 23.08
C SER A 563 33.47 27.62 21.90
N SER A 564 33.80 27.18 20.68
CA SER A 564 33.22 27.69 19.43
C SER A 564 31.95 26.98 19.00
N GLN A 565 31.40 26.13 19.87
CA GLN A 565 30.16 25.40 19.63
C GLN A 565 28.94 26.24 19.99
N LEU A 566 27.89 26.16 19.17
CA LEU A 566 26.58 26.75 19.40
C LEU A 566 25.73 25.86 20.30
N GLN A 567 24.86 26.48 21.09
CA GLN A 567 23.82 25.80 21.86
C GLN A 567 22.57 26.67 21.98
N ILE A 568 21.42 26.04 22.16
CA ILE A 568 20.18 26.73 22.53
C ILE A 568 20.25 27.00 24.04
N LYS A 569 20.61 28.23 24.42
CA LYS A 569 20.66 28.66 25.83
C LYS A 569 19.29 28.93 26.42
N ASP A 570 18.33 29.33 25.57
CA ASP A 570 16.98 29.68 26.01
C ASP A 570 15.93 29.15 25.02
N GLN A 571 15.39 27.97 25.33
CA GLN A 571 14.34 27.32 24.53
C GLN A 571 13.05 28.14 24.47
N SER A 572 12.75 28.93 25.50
CA SER A 572 11.55 29.77 25.57
C SER A 572 11.65 30.95 24.61
N LYS A 573 12.82 31.62 24.54
CA LYS A 573 13.09 32.66 23.54
C LYS A 573 13.01 32.12 22.12
N LEU A 574 13.58 30.95 21.86
CA LEU A 574 13.49 30.31 20.54
C LEU A 574 12.03 30.07 20.14
N THR A 575 11.25 29.47 21.05
CA THR A 575 9.83 29.19 20.81
C THR A 575 9.02 30.47 20.61
N LYS A 576 9.29 31.52 21.38
CA LYS A 576 8.63 32.83 21.24
C LYS A 576 8.97 33.49 19.91
N ALA A 577 10.24 33.48 19.50
CA ALA A 577 10.66 34.04 18.20
C ALA A 577 9.93 33.33 17.05
N LEU A 578 9.89 32.00 17.07
CA LEU A 578 9.22 31.20 16.05
C LEU A 578 7.69 31.38 16.01
N LYS A 579 7.05 31.63 17.16
CA LYS A 579 5.58 31.84 17.22
C LYS A 579 5.16 33.28 16.93
N GLN A 580 5.86 34.26 17.49
CA GLN A 580 5.42 35.67 17.51
C GLN A 580 6.10 36.52 16.44
N ASN A 581 7.26 36.10 15.92
CA ASN A 581 7.94 36.78 14.82
C ASN A 581 8.43 35.79 13.74
N PRO A 582 7.54 34.95 13.16
CA PRO A 582 7.94 33.96 12.18
C PRO A 582 8.56 34.59 10.92
N ALA A 583 8.09 35.77 10.49
CA ALA A 583 8.63 36.47 9.33
C ALA A 583 10.10 36.87 9.53
N GLY A 584 10.44 37.48 10.67
CA GLY A 584 11.82 37.86 10.98
C GLY A 584 12.75 36.64 11.08
N VAL A 585 12.26 35.54 11.67
CA VAL A 585 13.02 34.28 11.71
C VAL A 585 13.22 33.70 10.32
N THR A 586 12.19 33.66 9.47
CA THR A 586 12.32 33.20 8.08
C THR A 586 13.40 34.01 7.37
N THR A 587 13.31 35.35 7.37
CA THR A 587 14.30 36.20 6.70
C THR A 587 15.72 36.01 7.25
N LEU A 588 15.89 35.82 8.57
CA LEU A 588 17.20 35.54 9.19
C LEU A 588 17.90 34.34 8.56
N PHE A 589 17.16 33.30 8.17
CA PHE A 589 17.74 32.09 7.61
C PHE A 589 17.68 32.04 6.08
N THR A 590 16.62 32.58 5.47
CA THR A 590 16.28 32.36 4.06
C THR A 590 16.64 33.52 3.14
N ASP A 591 17.03 34.70 3.64
CA ASP A 591 17.43 35.81 2.77
C ASP A 591 18.54 35.35 1.82
N GLU A 592 18.38 35.64 0.53
CA GLU A 592 19.17 35.02 -0.54
C GLU A 592 20.65 35.41 -0.48
N ASN A 593 20.97 36.59 0.03
CA ASN A 593 22.32 37.15 0.00
C ASN A 593 22.96 37.19 1.39
N ASN A 594 22.15 37.52 2.39
CA ASN A 594 22.57 37.86 3.74
C ASN A 594 22.05 36.87 4.79
N GLY A 595 21.05 36.05 4.45
CA GLY A 595 20.47 35.06 5.34
C GLY A 595 21.52 34.03 5.75
N LEU A 596 21.43 33.56 7.00
CA LEU A 596 22.44 32.66 7.57
C LEU A 596 22.62 31.39 6.73
N GLY A 597 21.53 30.85 6.17
CA GLY A 597 21.58 29.71 5.27
C GLY A 597 22.45 30.00 4.04
N ALA A 598 22.23 31.14 3.37
CA ALA A 598 22.99 31.55 2.19
C ALA A 598 24.46 31.88 2.52
N VAL A 599 24.72 32.58 3.62
CA VAL A 599 26.07 32.96 4.05
C VAL A 599 26.93 31.72 4.34
N ILE A 600 26.39 30.74 5.06
CA ILE A 600 27.10 29.50 5.38
C ILE A 600 27.25 28.61 4.14
N GLU A 601 26.21 28.50 3.32
CA GLU A 601 26.28 27.77 2.04
C GLU A 601 27.38 28.32 1.12
N LYS A 602 27.42 29.64 0.95
CA LYS A 602 28.42 30.32 0.12
C LYS A 602 29.83 30.10 0.67
N TYR A 603 30.02 30.27 1.97
CA TYR A 603 31.33 30.13 2.59
C TYR A 603 31.84 28.69 2.55
N THR A 604 31.00 27.71 2.91
CA THR A 604 31.37 26.29 2.81
C THR A 604 31.68 25.89 1.37
N THR A 605 30.91 26.38 0.39
CA THR A 605 31.20 26.17 -1.04
C THR A 605 32.55 26.78 -1.44
N GLN A 606 32.89 27.99 -0.98
CA GLN A 606 34.20 28.60 -1.25
C GLN A 606 35.36 27.79 -0.66
N LEU A 607 35.15 27.07 0.43
CA LEU A 607 36.19 26.20 1.02
C LEU A 607 36.34 24.88 0.27
N THR A 608 35.21 24.25 -0.09
CA THR A 608 35.16 22.87 -0.59
C THR A 608 35.09 22.75 -2.10
N LYS A 609 34.99 23.87 -2.84
CA LYS A 609 34.85 23.86 -4.30
C LYS A 609 35.95 23.04 -4.96
N GLN A 610 35.54 22.05 -5.71
CA GLN A 610 36.41 21.28 -6.60
C GLN A 610 36.29 21.82 -8.02
N ASP A 611 37.41 21.90 -8.73
CA ASP A 611 37.46 22.28 -10.13
C ASP A 611 38.56 21.45 -10.81
N SER A 612 38.17 20.53 -11.68
CA SER A 612 39.10 19.66 -12.39
C SER A 612 39.84 20.39 -13.52
N THR A 613 39.34 21.55 -13.95
CA THR A 613 39.82 22.28 -15.13
C THR A 613 40.67 23.50 -14.78
N ASN A 614 40.34 24.20 -13.68
CA ASN A 614 41.02 25.43 -13.28
C ASN A 614 41.43 25.36 -11.79
N ALA A 615 42.72 25.16 -11.54
CA ALA A 615 43.27 25.08 -10.18
C ALA A 615 43.06 26.37 -9.37
N SER A 616 43.07 27.54 -10.01
CA SER A 616 42.85 28.84 -9.34
C SER A 616 41.40 29.05 -8.90
N SER A 617 40.47 28.23 -9.40
CA SER A 617 39.05 28.26 -9.03
C SER A 617 38.69 27.28 -7.90
N ARG A 618 39.68 26.51 -7.40
CA ARG A 618 39.48 25.55 -6.30
C ARG A 618 39.34 26.27 -4.96
N GLY A 619 38.55 25.69 -4.07
CA GLY A 619 38.38 26.19 -2.72
C GLY A 619 39.62 25.98 -1.86
N THR A 620 39.77 26.79 -0.82
CA THR A 620 40.97 26.79 0.04
C THR A 620 41.29 25.41 0.61
N LEU A 621 40.28 24.65 1.05
CA LEU A 621 40.48 23.31 1.60
C LEU A 621 40.94 22.33 0.52
N GLN A 622 40.41 22.46 -0.71
CA GLN A 622 40.83 21.64 -1.83
C GLN A 622 42.28 21.93 -2.23
N VAL A 623 42.70 23.20 -2.24
CA VAL A 623 44.10 23.59 -2.51
C VAL A 623 45.06 22.97 -1.49
N ILE A 624 44.72 23.02 -0.19
CA ILE A 624 45.52 22.36 0.87
C ILE A 624 45.57 20.85 0.66
N THR A 625 44.43 20.23 0.31
CA THR A 625 44.33 18.79 0.01
C THR A 625 45.24 18.40 -1.15
N ASP A 626 45.20 19.16 -2.25
CA ASP A 626 46.02 18.92 -3.44
C ASP A 626 47.52 19.05 -3.15
N SER A 627 47.90 20.02 -2.30
CA SER A 627 49.28 20.20 -1.85
C SER A 627 49.81 18.95 -1.12
N TYR A 628 49.03 18.38 -0.19
CA TYR A 628 49.44 17.14 0.49
C TYR A 628 49.44 15.94 -0.44
N GLN A 629 48.50 15.84 -1.39
CA GLN A 629 48.51 14.77 -2.40
C GLN A 629 49.74 14.87 -3.32
N ALA A 630 50.14 16.07 -3.71
CA ALA A 630 51.37 16.30 -4.47
C ALA A 630 52.60 15.90 -3.66
N GLN A 631 52.65 16.24 -2.36
CA GLN A 631 53.71 15.79 -1.45
C GLN A 631 53.77 14.27 -1.36
N VAL A 632 52.63 13.58 -1.20
CA VAL A 632 52.56 12.11 -1.19
C VAL A 632 53.12 11.51 -2.48
N LYS A 633 52.78 12.08 -3.64
CA LYS A 633 53.30 11.63 -4.95
C LYS A 633 54.81 11.86 -5.07
N SER A 634 55.30 13.01 -4.62
CA SER A 634 56.75 13.31 -4.61
C SER A 634 57.52 12.37 -3.70
N LEU A 635 57.03 12.14 -2.48
CA LEU A 635 57.63 11.19 -1.54
C LEU A 635 57.61 9.76 -2.09
N GLN A 636 56.54 9.35 -2.79
CA GLN A 636 56.51 8.04 -3.46
C GLN A 636 57.64 7.90 -4.47
N LYS A 637 57.84 8.89 -5.35
CA LYS A 637 58.94 8.86 -6.33
C LYS A 637 60.31 8.77 -5.66
N GLN A 638 60.51 9.45 -4.54
CA GLN A 638 61.77 9.38 -3.78
C GLN A 638 61.98 8.01 -3.10
N ILE A 639 60.90 7.42 -2.57
CA ILE A 639 60.92 6.06 -2.01
C ILE A 639 61.28 5.05 -3.10
N ASP A 640 60.66 5.14 -4.29
CA ASP A 640 60.91 4.22 -5.40
C ASP A 640 62.36 4.34 -5.91
N ALA A 641 62.88 5.57 -6.03
CA ALA A 641 64.27 5.80 -6.41
C ALA A 641 65.27 5.28 -5.36
N THR A 642 64.98 5.47 -4.07
CA THR A 642 65.82 4.95 -2.99
C THR A 642 65.76 3.43 -2.93
N GLN A 643 64.60 2.83 -3.19
CA GLN A 643 64.46 1.38 -3.29
C GLN A 643 65.30 0.82 -4.45
N LEU A 644 65.21 1.42 -5.64
CA LEU A 644 66.01 1.02 -6.79
C LEU A 644 67.51 1.12 -6.50
N TYR A 645 67.94 2.18 -5.81
CA TYR A 645 69.33 2.31 -5.38
C TYR A 645 69.75 1.18 -4.43
N ILE A 646 68.94 0.85 -3.41
CA ILE A 646 69.21 -0.25 -2.47
C ILE A 646 69.30 -1.58 -3.22
N ASP A 647 68.41 -1.83 -4.18
CA ASP A 647 68.38 -3.06 -4.97
C ASP A 647 69.63 -3.20 -5.85
N ASN A 648 70.03 -2.13 -6.55
CA ASN A 648 71.26 -2.11 -7.35
C ASN A 648 72.52 -2.34 -6.48
N GLN A 649 72.59 -1.74 -5.29
CA GLN A 649 73.71 -1.96 -4.36
C GLN A 649 73.75 -3.41 -3.87
N LYS A 650 72.58 -3.99 -3.55
CA LYS A 650 72.46 -5.39 -3.15
C LYS A 650 72.94 -6.33 -4.26
N GLU A 651 72.53 -6.10 -5.51
CA GLU A 651 72.95 -6.89 -6.66
C GLU A 651 74.45 -6.76 -6.95
N ALA A 652 75.00 -5.55 -6.88
CA ALA A 652 76.43 -5.31 -7.06
C ALA A 652 77.27 -6.02 -5.99
N MET A 653 76.84 -5.96 -4.72
CA MET A 653 77.49 -6.69 -3.63
C MET A 653 77.39 -8.21 -3.82
N GLN A 654 76.22 -8.74 -4.19
CA GLN A 654 76.07 -10.17 -4.51
C GLN A 654 76.99 -10.61 -5.65
N THR A 655 77.11 -9.80 -6.70
CA THR A 655 78.02 -10.06 -7.82
C THR A 655 79.48 -10.02 -7.39
N SER A 656 79.87 -9.04 -6.56
CA SER A 656 81.22 -8.96 -5.99
C SER A 656 81.55 -10.18 -5.12
N LEU A 657 80.58 -10.63 -4.31
CA LEU A 657 80.73 -11.82 -3.47
C LEU A 657 80.90 -13.08 -4.34
N PHE A 658 80.14 -13.22 -5.42
CA PHE A 658 80.29 -14.33 -6.36
C PHE A 658 81.68 -14.35 -7.02
N LYS A 659 82.14 -13.21 -7.54
CA LYS A 659 83.50 -13.09 -8.12
C LYS A 659 84.61 -13.37 -7.10
N MET A 660 84.43 -12.94 -5.85
CA MET A 660 85.37 -13.21 -4.77
C MET A 660 85.43 -14.71 -4.46
N GLN A 661 84.29 -15.40 -4.47
CA GLN A 661 84.24 -16.86 -4.32
C GLN A 661 84.97 -17.58 -5.47
N GLU A 662 84.73 -17.18 -6.73
CA GLU A 662 85.47 -17.74 -7.88
C GLU A 662 86.99 -17.52 -7.75
N ALA A 663 87.41 -16.33 -7.33
CA ALA A 663 88.82 -16.02 -7.09
C ALA A 663 89.41 -16.86 -5.96
N MET A 664 88.69 -17.03 -4.85
CA MET A 664 89.11 -17.90 -3.75
C MET A 664 89.18 -19.38 -4.16
N GLN A 665 88.25 -19.86 -4.99
CA GLN A 665 88.33 -21.21 -5.54
C GLN A 665 89.57 -21.38 -6.43
N LYS A 666 89.88 -20.40 -7.29
CA LYS A 666 91.12 -20.41 -8.08
C LYS A 666 92.37 -20.34 -7.22
N LEU A 667 92.39 -19.50 -6.19
CA LEU A 667 93.49 -19.41 -5.23
C LEU A 667 93.66 -20.74 -4.49
N ASN A 668 92.59 -21.35 -3.99
CA ASN A 668 92.66 -22.67 -3.36
C ASN A 668 93.16 -23.73 -4.33
N GLN A 669 92.70 -23.73 -5.59
CA GLN A 669 93.25 -24.62 -6.63
C GLN A 669 94.74 -24.37 -6.87
N GLN A 670 95.19 -23.11 -6.94
CA GLN A 670 96.59 -22.74 -7.07
C GLN A 670 97.40 -23.14 -5.84
N THR A 671 96.89 -22.96 -4.62
CA THR A 671 97.54 -23.38 -3.38
C THR A 671 97.61 -24.89 -3.28
N THR A 672 96.58 -25.63 -3.72
CA THR A 672 96.64 -27.09 -3.84
C THR A 672 97.66 -27.51 -4.89
N GLN A 673 97.72 -26.84 -6.06
CA GLN A 673 98.75 -27.10 -7.07
C GLN A 673 100.15 -26.77 -6.56
N LEU A 674 100.31 -25.68 -5.80
CA LEU A 674 101.57 -25.25 -5.20
C LEU A 674 102.00 -26.22 -4.10
N ASN A 675 101.07 -26.67 -3.25
CA ASN A 675 101.32 -27.68 -2.22
C ASN A 675 101.68 -29.02 -2.88
N ASN A 676 100.99 -29.43 -3.94
CA ASN A 676 101.34 -30.63 -4.69
C ASN A 676 102.72 -30.50 -5.36
N PHE A 677 103.09 -29.31 -5.85
CA PHE A 677 104.42 -29.02 -6.40
C PHE A 677 105.51 -29.04 -5.32
N ILE A 678 105.25 -28.44 -4.15
CA ILE A 678 106.15 -28.44 -2.98
C ILE A 678 106.32 -29.86 -2.44
N SER A 679 105.26 -30.66 -2.36
CA SER A 679 105.31 -32.08 -2.00
C SER A 679 106.01 -32.96 -3.04
N SER A 680 106.16 -32.50 -4.29
CA SER A 680 106.95 -33.20 -5.32
C SER A 680 108.45 -32.84 -5.29
N LEU A 681 108.83 -31.84 -4.49
CA LEU A 681 110.20 -31.36 -4.28
C LEU A 681 110.81 -31.82 -2.95
N SER A 682 110.01 -32.48 -2.10
CA SER A 682 110.39 -33.19 -0.86
C SER A 682 110.26 -34.69 -1.05
#